data_AF-E6V8L2-F1
#
_entry.id   AF-E6V8L2-F1
#
_cell.length_a   1.000
_cell.length_b   1.000
_cell.length_c   1.000
_cell.angle_alpha   90.00
_cell.angle_beta   90.00
_cell.angle_gamma   90.00
#
_symmetry.space_group_name_H-M   'P 1'
#
loop_
_entity.id
_entity.type
_entity.pdbx_description
1 polymer ?
#
loop_
_entity_poly.entity_id
_entity_poly.type
_entity_poly.pdbx_seq_one_letter_code
_entity_poly.pdbx_strand_id
1 'polypeptide(L)'
;MICNACSGTSFKPFAVRADGMEIQQCTRCGLGVIARLPESTEAYYDDNYYVNGESSGYADYSFMAEHGLGWAFALVRLLADHGKILDIGCADGYLLDKFADAFDKFGIEVNAKAAGQAQGKGIKLLGNDLLDPQLVHAHRAAFDVVTAIAVFEHLLDLRGGFRAALDLLKDDGFLLFEVPVMSAESSNAAWLNSSLEHIYYPTEESIRHIVEKELGAHLTGAEIPIKDYASTYIGIVTKNERQAARVNDVFERLLNADFDSAATEDVSASTHLHLLHAGQATEASVQSLTRLDGSEFTPPLVARIAQLWSFDLKRLQSGAVQAADCEAASREIQRLKSEVEVILADARLNAAQATEAINFEIRRAAEREGEAAALRRKLSEEVGKTAAIEHRALETAGRLEAMQQTIAWRATAPVRRWATNNPHAARRTKQLAKLVWWTLRGRIFDHLREFRRRRALAGSGAGSLEAIRRTAEAVRLLPPACIVPDAVNPPSGPDWPSDRPLVSIVIPCFNYGHVVSDAIRSVEAQTFTDIEIIVVEGGSSSPESRQRLIEAVGKASPKLRLLVQDRPHRAGANRNFGISHARGKYICCLDADDRIAPTYIEKAVFVLEHSGYQVVSPGLQFFGDKSEIWTPHERPTLDMLLEGNNALTCAVYPKDLWRRAGGYRDSDPVTGHVHEDWLFWVRLAALGARFIGIREPLFLYRSHGETLSNSRAVLDNDVQKILVHRFNEDVLTEEAIRTARTNGASPPPRLPQSFASRRRFHIQPAGPSLLIAMPFLVLGGAERLLSGIVSQLAKNGWRVTIVTTVPVGQAHGDTTSWFESATLEIFHLPRFLEQEYWRDFIDHLLQSKNIQLLWVIGSAFVYDQLPALKLRHPRLAVADLLFNTVGHTANNRRYADCIDLTFVENSEVRQWLIAAGERPERIQMVESGVDLDQNAPAAKDQLPVGFDEISSESVVVGFFGRWSEEKDPLGFVEIAKRLSKDIDVVFLMTGAGHLESEVKAAVAAANFPTGRFLLRGTVPEMKPYLQACDILCLPSRLDGRPNIVMEALASGTAIVASRVGALPEMMEEGRQGYLCEPGAYDEFARRIEGLAADKEKLNNFKLSAREFSERRFDIKKMLRRYEEELVKLMKASKS
;
A
#
# COMPACT_ATOMS: atom_id res chain seq x y z
N MET A 1 8.01 31.40 -42.56
CA MET A 1 8.81 30.43 -41.77
C MET A 1 10.22 30.43 -42.34
N ILE A 2 11.25 30.44 -41.50
CA ILE A 2 12.66 30.30 -41.91
C ILE A 2 13.15 28.99 -41.30
N CYS A 3 13.82 28.16 -42.08
CA CYS A 3 14.36 26.88 -41.61
C CYS A 3 15.43 27.13 -40.54
N ASN A 4 15.22 26.54 -39.37
CA ASN A 4 16.11 26.75 -38.23
C ASN A 4 17.49 26.08 -38.43
N ALA A 5 17.60 25.05 -39.29
CA ALA A 5 18.88 24.43 -39.65
C ALA A 5 19.70 25.24 -40.67
N CYS A 6 19.14 25.55 -41.86
CA CYS A 6 19.90 26.10 -42.99
C CYS A 6 19.51 27.53 -43.42
N SER A 7 18.62 28.18 -42.66
CA SER A 7 18.06 29.51 -42.97
C SER A 7 17.30 29.60 -44.32
N GLY A 8 16.96 28.46 -44.94
CA GLY A 8 16.15 28.42 -46.16
C GLY A 8 14.70 28.83 -45.92
N THR A 9 14.05 29.42 -46.93
CA THR A 9 12.65 29.87 -46.87
C THR A 9 11.69 28.95 -47.63
N SER A 10 12.21 27.96 -48.35
CA SER A 10 11.42 26.97 -49.09
C SER A 10 11.17 25.72 -48.24
N PHE A 11 9.89 25.34 -48.19
CA PHE A 11 9.36 24.17 -47.50
C PHE A 11 8.37 23.43 -48.42
N LYS A 12 8.04 22.20 -48.08
CA LYS A 12 6.96 21.40 -48.65
C LYS A 12 6.17 20.71 -47.53
N PRO A 13 4.85 20.47 -47.68
CA PRO A 13 4.12 19.60 -46.76
C PRO A 13 4.75 18.20 -46.74
N PHE A 14 4.87 17.61 -45.54
CA PHE A 14 5.53 16.32 -45.37
C PHE A 14 4.63 15.28 -44.70
N ALA A 15 4.11 15.58 -43.52
CA ALA A 15 3.26 14.66 -42.76
C ALA A 15 2.25 15.44 -41.91
N VAL A 16 1.27 14.73 -41.34
CA VAL A 16 0.31 15.28 -40.40
C VAL A 16 0.32 14.38 -39.15
N ARG A 17 0.45 15.00 -37.97
CA ARG A 17 0.39 14.32 -36.68
C ARG A 17 -1.03 13.86 -36.35
N ALA A 18 -1.15 12.96 -35.38
CA ALA A 18 -2.45 12.47 -34.90
C ALA A 18 -3.39 13.58 -34.38
N ASP A 19 -2.85 14.72 -33.89
CA ASP A 19 -3.62 15.88 -33.45
C ASP A 19 -4.03 16.84 -34.59
N GLY A 20 -3.73 16.49 -35.84
CA GLY A 20 -4.02 17.30 -37.02
C GLY A 20 -2.99 18.41 -37.29
N MET A 21 -1.91 18.51 -36.51
CA MET A 21 -0.83 19.46 -36.77
C MET A 21 -0.01 19.04 -37.99
N GLU A 22 0.08 19.93 -38.99
CA GLU A 22 0.88 19.71 -40.18
C GLU A 22 2.37 19.88 -39.90
N ILE A 23 3.20 19.00 -40.50
CA ILE A 23 4.65 19.10 -40.51
C ILE A 23 5.11 19.55 -41.90
N GLN A 24 5.90 20.62 -41.91
CA GLN A 24 6.50 21.21 -43.10
C GLN A 24 7.98 20.82 -43.14
N GLN A 25 8.45 20.29 -44.27
CA GLN A 25 9.83 19.89 -44.47
C GLN A 25 10.58 20.91 -45.33
N CYS A 26 11.75 21.35 -44.86
CA CYS A 26 12.63 22.22 -45.63
C CYS A 26 13.17 21.49 -46.85
N THR A 27 13.00 22.09 -48.04
CA THR A 27 13.44 21.48 -49.31
C THR A 27 14.96 21.51 -49.49
N ARG A 28 15.69 22.27 -48.67
CA ARG A 28 17.15 22.45 -48.77
C ARG A 28 17.96 21.51 -47.88
N CYS A 29 17.48 21.20 -46.67
CA CYS A 29 18.23 20.38 -45.70
C CYS A 29 17.42 19.24 -45.09
N GLY A 30 16.14 19.08 -45.47
CA GLY A 30 15.30 18.00 -44.99
C GLY A 30 14.70 18.16 -43.59
N LEU A 31 15.03 19.22 -42.84
CA LEU A 31 14.46 19.47 -41.51
C LEU A 31 12.94 19.63 -41.58
N GLY A 32 12.21 18.77 -40.86
CA GLY A 32 10.79 18.92 -40.58
C GLY A 32 10.54 19.83 -39.38
N VAL A 33 9.46 20.60 -39.42
CA VAL A 33 9.02 21.46 -38.32
C VAL A 33 7.50 21.57 -38.35
N ILE A 34 6.86 21.64 -37.19
CA ILE A 34 5.42 21.87 -37.10
C ILE A 34 5.04 23.23 -37.72
N ALA A 35 3.90 23.27 -38.40
CA ALA A 35 3.45 24.45 -39.15
C ALA A 35 3.20 25.68 -38.23
N ARG A 36 2.86 25.44 -36.96
CA ARG A 36 2.62 26.47 -35.96
C ARG A 36 3.44 26.19 -34.70
N LEU A 37 4.43 27.04 -34.44
CA LEU A 37 5.25 26.96 -33.22
C LEU A 37 4.44 27.40 -31.98
N PRO A 38 4.66 26.76 -30.82
CA PRO A 38 4.10 27.19 -29.54
C PRO A 38 4.76 28.49 -29.03
N GLU A 39 4.08 29.22 -28.14
CA GLU A 39 4.62 30.43 -27.49
C GLU A 39 5.64 30.11 -26.39
N SER A 40 5.49 28.95 -25.72
CA SER A 40 6.41 28.43 -24.71
C SER A 40 6.40 26.91 -24.72
N THR A 41 7.53 26.30 -24.40
CA THR A 41 7.68 24.84 -24.24
C THR A 41 7.26 24.36 -22.85
N GLU A 42 7.15 25.24 -21.84
CA GLU A 42 6.75 24.90 -20.46
C GLU A 42 5.36 24.25 -20.40
N ALA A 43 4.47 24.60 -21.34
CA ALA A 43 3.12 24.05 -21.42
C ALA A 43 3.08 22.54 -21.70
N TYR A 44 4.17 21.94 -22.20
CA TYR A 44 4.27 20.50 -22.48
C TYR A 44 4.88 19.69 -21.33
N TYR A 45 5.50 20.35 -20.33
CA TYR A 45 6.28 19.72 -19.25
C TYR A 45 5.74 20.07 -17.86
N ASP A 46 4.43 19.85 -17.65
CA ASP A 46 3.79 20.04 -16.35
C ASP A 46 4.15 18.93 -15.34
N ASP A 47 3.67 19.05 -14.11
CA ASP A 47 3.91 18.06 -13.05
C ASP A 47 3.37 16.66 -13.37
N ASN A 48 2.50 16.51 -14.39
CA ASN A 48 1.97 15.22 -14.82
C ASN A 48 2.92 14.51 -15.80
N TYR A 49 3.71 15.25 -16.59
CA TYR A 49 4.68 14.69 -17.55
C TYR A 49 5.67 13.71 -16.92
N TYR A 50 6.20 14.06 -15.75
CA TYR A 50 7.20 13.28 -15.01
C TYR A 50 6.58 12.31 -13.96
N VAL A 51 5.26 12.13 -13.92
CA VAL A 51 4.59 11.48 -12.75
C VAL A 51 3.45 10.53 -13.10
N ASN A 52 2.54 10.88 -14.02
CA ASN A 52 1.30 10.14 -14.25
C ASN A 52 0.95 10.04 -15.74
N GLY A 53 0.72 8.81 -16.21
CA GLY A 53 0.40 8.46 -17.59
C GLY A 53 -1.05 8.69 -18.02
N GLU A 54 -1.56 9.93 -17.94
CA GLU A 54 -2.87 10.28 -18.54
C GLU A 54 -2.81 11.27 -19.72
N SER A 55 -1.64 11.85 -20.05
CA SER A 55 -1.42 12.52 -21.33
C SER A 55 0.07 12.57 -21.66
N SER A 56 0.50 11.76 -22.63
CA SER A 56 1.85 11.68 -23.25
C SER A 56 3.09 11.56 -22.33
N GLY A 57 2.95 11.51 -21.01
CA GLY A 57 4.05 11.39 -20.04
C GLY A 57 4.31 9.96 -19.52
N TYR A 58 5.49 9.77 -18.92
CA TYR A 58 6.06 8.45 -18.64
C TYR A 58 5.65 7.89 -17.27
N ALA A 59 5.15 6.65 -17.26
CA ALA A 59 4.47 6.04 -16.11
C ALA A 59 5.39 5.46 -15.01
N ASP A 60 6.67 5.23 -15.31
CA ASP A 60 7.73 4.90 -14.34
C ASP A 60 9.03 5.50 -14.84
N TYR A 61 9.28 6.76 -14.49
CA TYR A 61 10.44 7.50 -14.95
C TYR A 61 11.75 6.83 -14.52
N SER A 62 11.82 6.22 -13.33
CA SER A 62 13.03 5.54 -12.86
C SER A 62 13.37 4.31 -13.71
N PHE A 63 12.35 3.51 -14.06
CA PHE A 63 12.49 2.36 -14.96
C PHE A 63 12.89 2.80 -16.38
N MET A 64 12.24 3.85 -16.90
CA MET A 64 12.51 4.33 -18.26
C MET A 64 13.82 5.11 -18.37
N ALA A 65 14.25 5.81 -17.33
CA ALA A 65 15.57 6.45 -17.25
C ALA A 65 16.69 5.41 -17.15
N GLU A 66 16.47 4.31 -16.41
CA GLU A 66 17.40 3.19 -16.35
C GLU A 66 17.61 2.53 -17.71
N HIS A 67 16.55 2.41 -18.52
CA HIS A 67 16.61 1.80 -19.86
C HIS A 67 17.06 2.77 -20.95
N GLY A 68 16.64 4.04 -20.86
CA GLY A 68 16.87 5.06 -21.86
C GLY A 68 18.24 5.74 -21.76
N LEU A 69 18.86 5.78 -20.57
CA LEU A 69 20.08 6.59 -20.33
C LEU A 69 21.33 5.76 -19.99
N GLY A 70 21.20 4.43 -19.79
CA GLY A 70 22.33 3.57 -19.44
C GLY A 70 23.45 3.55 -20.48
N TRP A 71 23.10 3.62 -21.76
CA TRP A 71 24.07 3.69 -22.87
C TRP A 71 24.88 5.00 -22.84
N ALA A 72 24.23 6.12 -22.50
CA ALA A 72 24.89 7.42 -22.42
C ALA A 72 25.91 7.45 -21.27
N PHE A 73 25.57 6.87 -20.12
CA PHE A 73 26.52 6.68 -19.02
C PHE A 73 27.75 5.87 -19.44
N ALA A 74 27.55 4.71 -20.08
CA ALA A 74 28.62 3.84 -20.52
C ALA A 74 29.52 4.51 -21.58
N LEU A 75 28.93 5.26 -22.51
CA LEU A 75 29.65 5.95 -23.57
C LEU A 75 30.48 7.13 -23.05
N VAL A 76 29.95 7.92 -22.10
CA VAL A 76 30.73 8.98 -21.45
C VAL A 76 31.94 8.39 -20.73
N ARG A 77 31.78 7.25 -20.03
CA ARG A 77 32.87 6.56 -19.33
C ARG A 77 34.01 6.10 -20.25
N LEU A 78 33.74 5.81 -21.52
CA LEU A 78 34.78 5.48 -22.51
C LEU A 78 35.56 6.71 -22.99
N LEU A 79 34.96 7.90 -22.91
CA LEU A 79 35.51 9.14 -23.47
C LEU A 79 36.12 10.06 -22.39
N ALA A 80 35.59 10.04 -21.17
CA ALA A 80 36.06 10.83 -20.05
C ALA A 80 35.93 10.08 -18.71
N ASP A 81 36.98 10.17 -17.90
CA ASP A 81 37.03 9.52 -16.57
C ASP A 81 36.65 10.44 -15.42
N HIS A 82 36.82 11.76 -15.59
CA HIS A 82 36.57 12.80 -14.60
C HIS A 82 36.40 14.17 -15.26
N GLY A 83 35.88 15.16 -14.52
CA GLY A 83 35.77 16.55 -14.99
C GLY A 83 34.47 17.22 -14.57
N LYS A 84 34.04 18.23 -15.32
CA LYS A 84 32.73 18.87 -15.14
C LYS A 84 31.76 18.35 -16.20
N ILE A 85 30.64 17.77 -15.76
CA ILE A 85 29.57 17.29 -16.62
C ILE A 85 28.32 18.16 -16.46
N LEU A 86 27.73 18.54 -17.58
CA LEU A 86 26.45 19.22 -17.64
C LEU A 86 25.44 18.35 -18.38
N ASP A 87 24.31 18.04 -17.75
CA ASP A 87 23.19 17.39 -18.41
C ASP A 87 22.07 18.40 -18.69
N ILE A 88 21.74 18.58 -19.96
CA ILE A 88 20.66 19.45 -20.42
C ILE A 88 19.39 18.61 -20.49
N GLY A 89 18.31 19.05 -19.85
CA GLY A 89 17.11 18.24 -19.65
C GLY A 89 17.31 17.16 -18.58
N CYS A 90 17.98 17.51 -17.47
CA CYS A 90 18.46 16.52 -16.50
C CYS A 90 17.36 15.85 -15.67
N ALA A 91 16.10 16.30 -15.78
CA ALA A 91 14.96 15.76 -15.05
C ALA A 91 15.25 15.60 -13.54
N ASP A 92 15.07 14.40 -12.98
CA ASP A 92 15.32 14.10 -11.57
C ASP A 92 16.82 13.87 -11.24
N GLY A 93 17.70 13.99 -12.23
CA GLY A 93 19.14 13.82 -12.09
C GLY A 93 19.67 12.38 -12.21
N TYR A 94 18.86 11.42 -12.68
CA TYR A 94 19.23 10.00 -12.74
C TYR A 94 20.57 9.72 -13.46
N LEU A 95 20.79 10.27 -14.66
CA LEU A 95 22.04 10.05 -15.42
C LEU A 95 23.26 10.56 -14.66
N LEU A 96 23.16 11.78 -14.12
CA LEU A 96 24.24 12.42 -13.37
C LEU A 96 24.58 11.67 -12.08
N ASP A 97 23.60 11.10 -11.40
CA ASP A 97 23.80 10.35 -10.16
C ASP A 97 24.72 9.12 -10.35
N LYS A 98 24.68 8.49 -11.54
CA LYS A 98 25.54 7.34 -11.87
C LYS A 98 27.03 7.66 -11.90
N PHE A 99 27.42 8.92 -12.10
CA PHE A 99 28.83 9.32 -12.16
C PHE A 99 29.50 9.55 -10.78
N ALA A 100 28.79 9.26 -9.67
CA ALA A 100 29.31 9.36 -8.30
C ALA A 100 30.11 10.66 -8.05
N ASP A 101 31.32 10.55 -7.47
CA ASP A 101 32.25 11.67 -7.22
C ASP A 101 33.26 11.90 -8.36
N ALA A 102 33.17 11.15 -9.47
CA ALA A 102 34.13 11.27 -10.57
C ALA A 102 33.98 12.59 -11.34
N PHE A 103 32.78 13.17 -11.34
CA PHE A 103 32.48 14.43 -12.01
C PHE A 103 31.84 15.46 -11.06
N ASP A 104 32.14 16.74 -11.28
CA ASP A 104 31.30 17.82 -10.79
C ASP A 104 30.02 17.88 -11.64
N LYS A 105 28.86 17.67 -11.01
CA LYS A 105 27.57 17.45 -11.67
C LYS A 105 26.74 18.73 -11.76
N PHE A 106 26.35 19.12 -12.97
CA PHE A 106 25.52 20.29 -13.26
C PHE A 106 24.34 19.93 -14.14
N GLY A 107 23.22 20.66 -14.00
CA GLY A 107 21.99 20.39 -14.75
C GLY A 107 21.27 21.64 -15.23
N ILE A 108 20.50 21.51 -16.31
CA ILE A 108 19.47 22.47 -16.75
C ILE A 108 18.16 21.70 -16.89
N GLU A 109 17.08 22.18 -16.26
CA GLU A 109 15.78 21.49 -16.29
C GLU A 109 14.62 22.51 -16.26
N VAL A 110 13.69 22.38 -17.21
CA VAL A 110 12.53 23.27 -17.38
C VAL A 110 11.49 23.07 -16.27
N ASN A 111 11.31 21.82 -15.80
CA ASN A 111 10.32 21.49 -14.78
C ASN A 111 10.88 21.71 -13.36
N ALA A 112 10.27 22.64 -12.62
CA ALA A 112 10.72 23.02 -11.28
C ALA A 112 10.72 21.87 -10.25
N LYS A 113 9.82 20.88 -10.40
CA LYS A 113 9.70 19.76 -9.48
C LYS A 113 10.80 18.73 -9.72
N ALA A 114 11.05 18.35 -10.98
CA ALA A 114 12.15 17.48 -11.36
C ALA A 114 13.50 18.12 -11.00
N ALA A 115 13.66 19.41 -11.30
CA ALA A 115 14.78 20.22 -10.86
C ALA A 115 15.03 20.14 -9.33
N GLY A 116 13.97 20.27 -8.52
CA GLY A 116 14.07 20.13 -7.06
C GLY A 116 14.55 18.74 -6.61
N GLN A 117 14.17 17.68 -7.33
CA GLN A 117 14.64 16.32 -7.07
C GLN A 117 16.12 16.15 -7.42
N ALA A 118 16.56 16.66 -8.57
CA ALA A 118 17.96 16.66 -8.97
C ALA A 118 18.85 17.40 -7.96
N GLN A 119 18.40 18.55 -7.46
CA GLN A 119 19.09 19.28 -6.39
C GLN A 119 19.20 18.46 -5.10
N GLY A 120 18.16 17.68 -4.76
CA GLY A 120 18.17 16.75 -3.63
C GLY A 120 19.26 15.68 -3.73
N LYS A 121 19.69 15.33 -4.96
CA LYS A 121 20.81 14.41 -5.24
C LYS A 121 22.18 15.11 -5.33
N GLY A 122 22.25 16.40 -4.99
CA GLY A 122 23.48 17.18 -4.99
C GLY A 122 23.91 17.73 -6.36
N ILE A 123 23.02 17.76 -7.35
CA ILE A 123 23.28 18.31 -8.68
C ILE A 123 23.13 19.83 -8.66
N LYS A 124 24.11 20.54 -9.23
CA LYS A 124 24.11 22.01 -9.30
C LYS A 124 23.32 22.49 -10.51
N LEU A 125 22.08 22.92 -10.29
CA LEU A 125 21.27 23.48 -11.37
C LEU A 125 21.75 24.88 -11.77
N LEU A 126 21.92 25.07 -13.08
CA LEU A 126 22.36 26.35 -13.67
C LEU A 126 21.19 27.24 -14.09
N GLY A 127 20.04 26.64 -14.39
CA GLY A 127 18.83 27.32 -14.81
C GLY A 127 17.81 26.36 -15.39
N ASN A 128 16.78 26.91 -16.01
CA ASN A 128 15.67 26.16 -16.60
C ASN A 128 15.53 26.33 -18.12
N ASP A 129 16.38 27.13 -18.77
CA ASP A 129 16.37 27.34 -20.22
C ASP A 129 17.80 27.35 -20.77
N LEU A 130 18.09 26.46 -21.72
CA LEU A 130 19.38 26.40 -22.42
C LEU A 130 19.60 27.65 -23.29
N LEU A 131 18.52 28.26 -23.79
CA LEU A 131 18.58 29.41 -24.69
C LEU A 131 18.77 30.74 -23.96
N ASP A 132 18.84 30.74 -22.62
CA ASP A 132 19.16 31.94 -21.84
C ASP A 132 20.61 32.41 -22.12
N PRO A 133 20.79 33.58 -22.78
CA PRO A 133 22.12 34.09 -23.10
C PRO A 133 22.96 34.42 -21.86
N GLN A 134 22.32 34.74 -20.72
CA GLN A 134 23.04 35.04 -19.48
C GLN A 134 23.66 33.78 -18.89
N LEU A 135 22.90 32.67 -18.88
CA LEU A 135 23.39 31.36 -18.46
C LEU A 135 24.57 30.91 -19.33
N VAL A 136 24.40 30.94 -20.66
CA VAL A 136 25.45 30.52 -21.60
C VAL A 136 26.69 31.39 -21.48
N HIS A 137 26.52 32.71 -21.30
CA HIS A 137 27.65 33.63 -21.10
C HIS A 137 28.39 33.37 -19.79
N ALA A 138 27.68 33.13 -18.68
CA ALA A 138 28.26 32.90 -17.36
C ALA A 138 29.06 31.59 -17.27
N HIS A 139 28.69 30.59 -18.07
CA HIS A 139 29.29 29.25 -18.05
C HIS A 139 29.99 28.86 -19.37
N ARG A 140 30.37 29.84 -20.18
CA ARG A 140 31.08 29.63 -21.45
C ARG A 140 32.36 28.81 -21.23
N ALA A 141 32.54 27.77 -22.04
CA ALA A 141 33.68 26.86 -22.01
C ALA A 141 33.99 26.26 -20.62
N ALA A 142 32.96 25.96 -19.83
CA ALA A 142 33.10 25.47 -18.46
C ALA A 142 33.12 23.94 -18.35
N PHE A 143 32.55 23.21 -19.32
CA PHE A 143 32.27 21.78 -19.19
C PHE A 143 33.16 20.92 -20.08
N ASP A 144 33.64 19.81 -19.52
CA ASP A 144 34.39 18.77 -20.23
C ASP A 144 33.42 17.85 -21.01
N VAL A 145 32.24 17.61 -20.44
CA VAL A 145 31.19 16.79 -21.02
C VAL A 145 29.86 17.55 -20.94
N VAL A 146 29.14 17.61 -22.07
CA VAL A 146 27.74 18.05 -22.08
C VAL A 146 26.90 16.91 -22.64
N THR A 147 25.80 16.57 -21.98
CA THR A 147 24.82 15.59 -22.46
C THR A 147 23.49 16.28 -22.76
N ALA A 148 22.81 15.85 -23.82
CA ALA A 148 21.48 16.32 -24.21
C ALA A 148 20.71 15.18 -24.90
N ILE A 149 19.99 14.38 -24.12
CA ILE A 149 19.29 13.18 -24.61
C ILE A 149 17.80 13.49 -24.80
N ALA A 150 17.30 13.44 -26.03
CA ALA A 150 15.91 13.76 -26.40
C ALA A 150 15.45 15.16 -25.92
N VAL A 151 16.26 16.18 -26.24
CA VAL A 151 16.03 17.58 -25.82
C VAL A 151 15.83 18.52 -27.01
N PHE A 152 16.71 18.42 -28.01
CA PHE A 152 16.86 19.44 -29.04
C PHE A 152 15.60 19.60 -29.92
N GLU A 153 14.88 18.51 -30.15
CA GLU A 153 13.62 18.46 -30.90
C GLU A 153 12.46 19.23 -30.25
N HIS A 154 12.57 19.53 -28.96
CA HIS A 154 11.57 20.26 -28.20
C HIS A 154 11.90 21.75 -28.05
N LEU A 155 13.14 22.16 -28.34
CA LEU A 155 13.54 23.57 -28.20
C LEU A 155 12.80 24.45 -29.22
N LEU A 156 12.62 25.73 -28.89
CA LEU A 156 12.08 26.70 -29.85
C LEU A 156 13.10 27.06 -30.95
N ASP A 157 14.39 26.99 -30.64
CA ASP A 157 15.50 27.26 -31.57
C ASP A 157 16.50 26.09 -31.56
N LEU A 158 16.35 25.15 -32.51
CA LEU A 158 17.16 23.94 -32.63
C LEU A 158 18.65 24.25 -32.83
N ARG A 159 18.99 25.09 -33.82
CA ARG A 159 20.35 25.53 -34.14
C ARG A 159 20.92 26.39 -33.00
N GLY A 160 20.09 27.23 -32.38
CA GLY A 160 20.43 27.98 -31.18
C GLY A 160 20.83 27.05 -30.03
N GLY A 161 20.07 25.96 -29.82
CA GLY A 161 20.36 24.94 -28.80
C GLY A 161 21.71 24.25 -29.02
N PHE A 162 21.99 23.77 -30.24
CA PHE A 162 23.30 23.19 -30.56
C PHE A 162 24.44 24.19 -30.36
N ARG A 163 24.24 25.46 -30.73
CA ARG A 163 25.24 26.52 -30.50
C ARG A 163 25.46 26.78 -29.02
N ALA A 164 24.40 26.87 -28.23
CA ALA A 164 24.47 27.09 -26.78
C ALA A 164 25.21 25.95 -26.07
N ALA A 165 24.86 24.69 -26.40
CA ALA A 165 25.55 23.51 -25.89
C ALA A 165 27.05 23.55 -26.23
N LEU A 166 27.40 23.87 -27.48
CA LEU A 166 28.81 24.03 -27.87
C LEU A 166 29.50 25.20 -27.16
N ASP A 167 28.83 26.33 -26.94
CA ASP A 167 29.43 27.47 -26.23
C ASP A 167 29.78 27.15 -24.77
N LEU A 168 29.01 26.25 -24.12
CA LEU A 168 29.25 25.76 -22.76
C LEU A 168 30.45 24.79 -22.68
N LEU A 169 30.85 24.22 -23.81
CA LEU A 169 31.88 23.20 -23.93
C LEU A 169 33.30 23.78 -23.99
N LYS A 170 34.24 23.15 -23.26
CA LYS A 170 35.68 23.37 -23.42
C LYS A 170 36.13 22.99 -24.83
N ASP A 171 37.29 23.50 -25.26
CA ASP A 171 37.83 23.25 -26.60
C ASP A 171 38.14 21.78 -26.87
N ASP A 172 38.52 21.02 -25.83
CA ASP A 172 38.80 19.58 -25.86
C ASP A 172 37.66 18.69 -25.34
N GLY A 173 36.53 19.29 -24.95
CA GLY A 173 35.35 18.56 -24.51
C GLY A 173 34.52 17.97 -25.66
N PHE A 174 33.50 17.19 -25.30
CA PHE A 174 32.50 16.71 -26.24
C PHE A 174 31.04 16.88 -25.77
N LEU A 175 30.13 17.10 -26.72
CA LEU A 175 28.68 17.04 -26.55
C LEU A 175 28.21 15.66 -26.98
N LEU A 176 27.57 14.90 -26.09
CA LEU A 176 26.84 13.68 -26.44
C LEU A 176 25.35 14.01 -26.52
N PHE A 177 24.70 13.67 -27.63
CA PHE A 177 23.28 13.94 -27.79
C PHE A 177 22.54 12.80 -28.48
N GLU A 178 21.24 12.74 -28.22
CA GLU A 178 20.30 11.88 -28.91
C GLU A 178 19.12 12.73 -29.37
N VAL A 179 18.72 12.57 -30.63
CA VAL A 179 17.51 13.21 -31.16
C VAL A 179 16.79 12.25 -32.11
N PRO A 180 15.47 12.03 -31.95
CA PRO A 180 14.67 11.29 -32.92
C PRO A 180 14.77 11.90 -34.32
N VAL A 181 14.99 11.07 -35.34
CA VAL A 181 15.17 11.51 -36.73
C VAL A 181 14.18 10.87 -37.68
N MET A 182 13.83 11.61 -38.73
CA MET A 182 13.04 11.08 -39.83
C MET A 182 13.90 10.15 -40.67
N SER A 183 13.69 8.86 -40.47
CA SER A 183 14.37 7.82 -41.21
C SER A 183 13.80 7.70 -42.62
N ALA A 184 14.69 7.46 -43.59
CA ALA A 184 14.29 6.98 -44.91
C ALA A 184 14.08 5.46 -44.94
N GLU A 185 14.62 4.73 -43.96
CA GLU A 185 14.68 3.26 -43.92
C GLU A 185 13.69 2.64 -42.93
N SER A 186 13.31 3.39 -41.89
CA SER A 186 12.40 2.97 -40.81
C SER A 186 11.06 3.70 -40.85
N SER A 187 10.03 3.06 -40.28
CA SER A 187 8.70 3.69 -40.17
C SER A 187 8.72 4.84 -39.17
N ASN A 188 8.30 6.03 -39.62
CA ASN A 188 8.13 7.20 -38.76
C ASN A 188 6.72 7.29 -38.14
N ALA A 189 5.84 6.31 -38.39
CA ALA A 189 4.42 6.41 -38.09
C ALA A 189 4.12 6.45 -36.59
N ALA A 190 4.81 5.67 -35.76
CA ALA A 190 4.56 5.68 -34.33
C ALA A 190 4.94 7.03 -33.71
N TRP A 191 6.13 7.55 -34.05
CA TRP A 191 6.59 8.87 -33.61
C TRP A 191 5.61 10.00 -33.99
N LEU A 192 5.11 10.01 -35.23
CA LEU A 192 4.10 10.98 -35.69
C LEU A 192 2.76 10.90 -34.96
N ASN A 193 2.46 9.75 -34.34
CA ASN A 193 1.18 9.49 -33.69
C ASN A 193 1.22 9.62 -32.16
N SER A 194 2.39 9.51 -31.53
CA SER A 194 2.50 9.44 -30.06
C SER A 194 3.20 10.64 -29.40
N SER A 195 4.10 11.34 -30.09
CA SER A 195 4.94 12.39 -29.50
C SER A 195 4.54 13.79 -29.99
N LEU A 196 3.50 14.33 -29.36
CA LEU A 196 2.83 15.58 -29.74
C LEU A 196 3.56 16.83 -29.21
N GLU A 197 4.51 16.65 -28.31
CA GLU A 197 5.37 17.67 -27.72
C GLU A 197 6.58 18.05 -28.60
N HIS A 198 6.82 17.33 -29.71
CA HIS A 198 7.96 17.59 -30.60
C HIS A 198 7.69 18.78 -31.54
N ILE A 199 8.65 19.70 -31.62
CA ILE A 199 8.61 20.87 -32.50
C ILE A 199 9.31 20.57 -33.82
N TYR A 200 10.48 19.93 -33.74
CA TYR A 200 11.33 19.63 -34.87
C TYR A 200 11.36 18.13 -35.17
N TYR A 201 11.41 17.82 -36.46
CA TYR A 201 11.58 16.47 -36.99
C TYR A 201 12.84 16.46 -37.85
N PRO A 202 14.04 16.36 -37.25
CA PRO A 202 15.30 16.44 -37.99
C PRO A 202 15.56 15.21 -38.85
N THR A 203 16.40 15.40 -39.88
CA THR A 203 17.08 14.32 -40.62
C THR A 203 18.57 14.34 -40.29
N GLU A 204 19.29 13.25 -40.52
CA GLU A 204 20.75 13.24 -40.41
C GLU A 204 21.39 14.39 -41.21
N GLU A 205 20.92 14.62 -42.45
CA GLU A 205 21.42 15.72 -43.29
C GLU A 205 21.24 17.09 -42.63
N SER A 206 20.10 17.32 -41.97
CA SER A 206 19.83 18.58 -41.27
C SER A 206 20.73 18.77 -40.04
N ILE A 207 21.01 17.70 -39.29
CA ILE A 207 21.90 17.71 -38.12
C ILE A 207 23.34 17.99 -38.57
N ARG A 208 23.84 17.25 -39.58
CA ARG A 208 25.16 17.50 -40.20
C ARG A 208 25.27 18.94 -40.71
N HIS A 209 24.21 19.46 -41.34
CA HIS A 209 24.20 20.84 -41.79
C HIS A 209 24.35 21.85 -40.64
N ILE A 210 23.61 21.66 -39.55
CA ILE A 210 23.72 22.51 -38.35
C ILE A 210 25.15 22.44 -37.80
N VAL A 211 25.65 21.24 -37.53
CA VAL A 211 26.89 21.07 -36.78
C VAL A 211 28.12 21.39 -37.62
N GLU A 212 28.23 20.80 -38.81
CA GLU A 212 29.45 20.89 -39.62
C GLU A 212 29.49 22.17 -40.47
N LYS A 213 28.35 22.59 -41.04
CA LYS A 213 28.32 23.74 -41.97
C LYS A 213 28.03 25.06 -41.27
N GLU A 214 27.06 25.09 -40.36
CA GLU A 214 26.64 26.35 -39.70
C GLU A 214 27.43 26.66 -38.42
N LEU A 215 27.84 25.62 -37.67
CA LEU A 215 28.60 25.77 -36.42
C LEU A 215 30.09 25.45 -36.56
N GLY A 216 30.51 24.79 -37.65
CA GLY A 216 31.91 24.50 -37.93
C GLY A 216 32.56 23.51 -36.95
N ALA A 217 31.77 22.62 -36.35
CA ALA A 217 32.23 21.60 -35.42
C ALA A 217 32.26 20.20 -36.08
N HIS A 218 32.92 19.24 -35.43
CA HIS A 218 33.04 17.88 -35.94
C HIS A 218 31.94 16.99 -35.35
N LEU A 219 31.15 16.34 -36.21
CA LEU A 219 30.09 15.41 -35.83
C LEU A 219 30.47 13.96 -36.14
N THR A 220 30.42 13.12 -35.12
CA THR A 220 30.45 11.66 -35.23
C THR A 220 29.11 11.13 -34.78
N GLY A 221 28.45 10.27 -35.54
CA GLY A 221 27.14 9.77 -35.14
C GLY A 221 26.53 8.84 -36.17
N ALA A 222 25.48 8.13 -35.75
CA ALA A 222 24.74 7.22 -36.59
C ALA A 222 23.24 7.24 -36.26
N GLU A 223 22.44 6.92 -37.26
CA GLU A 223 21.04 6.59 -37.08
C GLU A 223 20.90 5.19 -36.46
N ILE A 224 20.17 5.09 -35.36
CA ILE A 224 19.90 3.87 -34.60
C ILE A 224 18.40 3.59 -34.66
N PRO A 225 17.95 2.47 -35.26
CA PRO A 225 16.53 2.15 -35.32
C PRO A 225 16.00 1.69 -33.96
N ILE A 226 15.06 2.44 -33.36
CA ILE A 226 14.42 2.04 -32.11
C ILE A 226 13.20 1.17 -32.41
N LYS A 227 13.17 -0.03 -31.82
CA LYS A 227 12.07 -0.98 -31.99
C LYS A 227 10.75 -0.35 -31.52
N ASP A 228 9.72 -0.46 -32.37
CA ASP A 228 8.34 0.00 -32.12
C ASP A 228 8.13 1.52 -31.95
N TYR A 229 9.12 2.38 -32.26
CA TYR A 229 8.99 3.84 -32.20
C TYR A 229 9.38 4.54 -33.53
N ALA A 230 10.59 5.10 -33.61
CA ALA A 230 11.21 5.66 -34.81
C ALA A 230 12.74 5.61 -34.64
N SER A 231 13.50 5.84 -35.71
CA SER A 231 14.94 5.93 -35.57
C SER A 231 15.35 7.16 -34.76
N THR A 232 16.42 7.02 -34.00
CA THR A 232 17.07 8.12 -33.28
C THR A 232 18.47 8.32 -33.82
N TYR A 233 18.96 9.56 -33.82
CA TYR A 233 20.34 9.86 -34.17
C TYR A 233 21.13 10.11 -32.90
N ILE A 234 22.10 9.22 -32.65
CA ILE A 234 23.06 9.39 -31.56
C ILE A 234 24.29 10.04 -32.14
N GLY A 235 24.63 11.22 -31.62
CA GLY A 235 25.74 12.02 -32.10
C GLY A 235 26.65 12.51 -30.99
N ILE A 236 27.93 12.63 -31.32
CA ILE A 236 28.94 13.27 -30.51
C ILE A 236 29.53 14.44 -31.31
N VAL A 237 29.48 15.64 -30.73
CA VAL A 237 30.06 16.85 -31.33
C VAL A 237 31.31 17.28 -30.57
N THR A 238 32.36 17.62 -31.31
CA THR A 238 33.61 18.15 -30.74
C THR A 238 34.07 19.39 -31.50
N LYS A 239 34.79 20.29 -30.82
CA LYS A 239 35.39 21.49 -31.44
C LYS A 239 36.78 21.24 -32.02
N ASN A 240 37.43 20.15 -31.60
CA ASN A 240 38.84 19.87 -31.86
C ASN A 240 39.00 18.60 -32.71
N GLU A 241 39.73 18.71 -33.81
CA GLU A 241 40.02 17.62 -34.76
C GLU A 241 40.66 16.39 -34.10
N ARG A 242 41.55 16.57 -33.11
CA ARG A 242 42.18 15.45 -32.38
C ARG A 242 41.15 14.69 -31.54
N GLN A 243 40.24 15.41 -30.89
CA GLN A 243 39.18 14.81 -30.10
C GLN A 243 38.15 14.14 -31.02
N ALA A 244 37.86 14.73 -32.19
CA ALA A 244 37.03 14.12 -33.23
C ALA A 244 37.59 12.76 -33.70
N ALA A 245 38.90 12.66 -33.93
CA ALA A 245 39.54 11.40 -34.31
C ALA A 245 39.40 10.32 -33.21
N ARG A 246 39.55 10.69 -31.94
CA ARG A 246 39.36 9.78 -30.79
C ARG A 246 37.91 9.33 -30.67
N VAL A 247 36.97 10.27 -30.80
CA VAL A 247 35.52 9.98 -30.76
C VAL A 247 35.13 9.04 -31.90
N ASN A 248 35.62 9.28 -33.12
CA ASN A 248 35.40 8.37 -34.26
C ASN A 248 35.85 6.94 -33.96
N ASP A 249 37.05 6.76 -33.40
CA ASP A 249 37.56 5.41 -33.05
C ASP A 249 36.65 4.69 -32.04
N VAL A 250 36.26 5.37 -30.96
CA VAL A 250 35.38 4.80 -29.93
C VAL A 250 34.00 4.48 -30.50
N PHE A 251 33.44 5.38 -31.32
CA PHE A 251 32.11 5.22 -31.88
C PHE A 251 32.05 4.13 -32.96
N GLU A 252 33.08 4.00 -33.81
CA GLU A 252 33.20 2.89 -34.76
C GLU A 252 33.34 1.54 -34.04
N ARG A 253 34.09 1.48 -32.93
CA ARG A 253 34.17 0.27 -32.10
C ARG A 253 32.83 -0.09 -31.45
N LEU A 254 32.04 0.91 -31.06
CA LEU A 254 30.73 0.72 -30.46
C LEU A 254 29.73 0.10 -31.44
N LEU A 255 29.70 0.59 -32.69
CA LEU A 255 28.75 0.16 -33.72
C LEU A 255 29.17 -1.13 -34.44
N ASN A 256 30.47 -1.38 -34.57
CA ASN A 256 31.00 -2.55 -35.29
C ASN A 256 31.55 -3.64 -34.34
N ALA A 257 31.20 -3.60 -33.05
CA ALA A 257 31.82 -4.43 -32.03
C ALA A 257 31.86 -5.92 -32.41
N ASP A 258 33.07 -6.44 -32.66
CA ASP A 258 33.34 -7.88 -32.63
C ASP A 258 33.43 -8.29 -31.16
N PHE A 259 32.31 -8.80 -30.64
CA PHE A 259 32.11 -9.13 -29.23
C PHE A 259 33.09 -10.20 -28.70
N ASP A 260 33.85 -10.88 -29.55
CA ASP A 260 34.82 -11.89 -29.14
C ASP A 260 36.18 -11.28 -28.74
N SER A 261 36.56 -10.11 -29.28
CA SER A 261 37.87 -9.49 -29.04
C SER A 261 37.81 -8.12 -28.35
N ALA A 262 36.62 -7.54 -28.17
CA ALA A 262 36.42 -6.23 -27.55
C ALA A 262 36.71 -6.21 -26.04
N ALA A 263 37.14 -5.05 -25.52
CA ALA A 263 37.31 -4.82 -24.08
C ALA A 263 35.95 -4.83 -23.35
N THR A 264 35.94 -5.17 -22.05
CA THR A 264 34.69 -5.29 -21.28
C THR A 264 33.86 -3.99 -21.26
N GLU A 265 34.53 -2.83 -21.24
CA GLU A 265 33.86 -1.52 -21.26
C GLU A 265 33.18 -1.25 -22.61
N ASP A 266 33.82 -1.62 -23.73
CA ASP A 266 33.22 -1.53 -25.07
C ASP A 266 32.00 -2.46 -25.20
N VAL A 267 32.11 -3.68 -24.63
CA VAL A 267 31.01 -4.65 -24.59
C VAL A 267 29.84 -4.14 -23.76
N SER A 268 30.10 -3.49 -22.60
CA SER A 268 29.05 -2.90 -21.76
C SER A 268 28.34 -1.77 -22.51
N ALA A 269 29.08 -0.84 -23.11
CA ALA A 269 28.49 0.28 -23.87
C ALA A 269 27.67 -0.22 -25.08
N SER A 270 28.20 -1.18 -25.85
CA SER A 270 27.51 -1.75 -27.01
C SER A 270 26.25 -2.53 -26.62
N THR A 271 26.31 -3.28 -25.51
CA THR A 271 25.14 -3.97 -24.95
C THR A 271 24.05 -2.98 -24.54
N HIS A 272 24.41 -1.94 -23.78
CA HIS A 272 23.43 -0.93 -23.34
C HIS A 272 22.79 -0.22 -24.53
N LEU A 273 23.56 0.08 -25.58
CA LEU A 273 23.06 0.73 -26.79
C LEU A 273 22.14 -0.19 -27.61
N HIS A 274 22.62 -1.35 -28.06
CA HIS A 274 21.88 -2.18 -29.01
C HIS A 274 20.78 -3.02 -28.35
N LEU A 275 21.07 -3.62 -27.19
CA LEU A 275 20.12 -4.51 -26.53
C LEU A 275 19.05 -3.73 -25.77
N LEU A 276 19.44 -2.73 -24.97
CA LEU A 276 18.53 -2.07 -24.04
C LEU A 276 17.83 -0.87 -24.64
N HIS A 277 18.61 0.04 -25.22
CA HIS A 277 18.10 1.28 -25.80
C HIS A 277 17.42 1.05 -27.15
N ALA A 278 18.10 0.40 -28.11
CA ALA A 278 17.52 0.13 -29.43
C ALA A 278 16.51 -1.03 -29.46
N GLY A 279 16.56 -1.93 -28.47
CA GLY A 279 15.72 -3.13 -28.43
C GLY A 279 16.05 -4.14 -29.53
N GLN A 280 17.28 -4.11 -30.05
CA GLN A 280 17.79 -4.94 -31.12
C GLN A 280 18.70 -6.03 -30.55
N ALA A 281 18.12 -7.14 -30.08
CA ALA A 281 18.89 -8.27 -29.62
C ALA A 281 19.49 -9.05 -30.81
N THR A 282 20.82 -9.19 -30.84
CA THR A 282 21.52 -10.15 -31.70
C THR A 282 22.03 -11.32 -30.85
N GLU A 283 22.31 -12.45 -31.48
CA GLU A 283 22.88 -13.61 -30.76
C GLU A 283 24.20 -13.25 -30.07
N ALA A 284 25.07 -12.48 -30.74
CA ALA A 284 26.34 -12.02 -30.20
C ALA A 284 26.17 -11.06 -29.00
N SER A 285 25.26 -10.08 -29.10
CA SER A 285 24.99 -9.12 -28.00
C SER A 285 24.33 -9.78 -26.78
N VAL A 286 23.72 -10.95 -26.95
CA VAL A 286 23.12 -11.73 -25.87
C VAL A 286 24.17 -12.59 -25.18
N GLN A 287 25.05 -13.25 -25.94
CA GLN A 287 26.15 -14.03 -25.39
C GLN A 287 27.12 -13.15 -24.59
N SER A 288 27.31 -11.89 -25.02
CA SER A 288 28.18 -10.93 -24.34
C SER A 288 27.69 -10.50 -22.96
N LEU A 289 26.41 -10.71 -22.60
CA LEU A 289 25.91 -10.45 -21.25
C LEU A 289 26.63 -11.24 -20.16
N THR A 290 27.16 -12.42 -20.51
CA THR A 290 27.95 -13.25 -19.59
C THR A 290 29.27 -12.61 -19.18
N ARG A 291 29.69 -11.54 -19.89
CA ARG A 291 30.92 -10.80 -19.65
C ARG A 291 30.72 -9.55 -18.78
N LEU A 292 29.48 -9.15 -18.53
CA LEU A 292 29.15 -7.99 -17.71
C LEU A 292 29.11 -8.36 -16.23
N ASP A 293 29.47 -7.42 -15.35
CA ASP A 293 29.39 -7.64 -13.91
C ASP A 293 27.94 -7.76 -13.43
N GLY A 294 27.68 -8.62 -12.44
CA GLY A 294 26.38 -8.76 -11.79
C GLY A 294 25.86 -7.45 -11.19
N SER A 295 26.74 -6.52 -10.86
CA SER A 295 26.39 -5.18 -10.37
C SER A 295 25.78 -4.26 -11.43
N GLU A 296 26.01 -4.54 -12.73
CA GLU A 296 25.40 -3.82 -13.85
C GLU A 296 23.95 -4.28 -14.12
N PHE A 297 23.52 -5.40 -13.53
CA PHE A 297 22.19 -5.98 -13.72
C PHE A 297 21.25 -5.67 -12.55
N THR A 298 20.46 -4.61 -12.69
CA THR A 298 19.36 -4.36 -11.75
C THR A 298 18.16 -5.27 -12.07
N PRO A 299 17.34 -5.65 -11.07
CA PRO A 299 16.15 -6.47 -11.31
C PRO A 299 15.20 -5.93 -12.40
N PRO A 300 14.95 -4.61 -12.52
CA PRO A 300 14.13 -4.06 -13.60
C PRO A 300 14.79 -4.18 -14.99
N LEU A 301 16.11 -4.04 -15.06
CA LEU A 301 16.88 -4.26 -16.27
C LEU A 301 16.83 -5.74 -16.72
N VAL A 302 17.00 -6.69 -15.80
CA VAL A 302 16.87 -8.12 -16.08
C VAL A 302 15.45 -8.47 -16.56
N ALA A 303 14.42 -7.86 -15.95
CA ALA A 303 13.05 -8.02 -16.39
C ALA A 303 12.83 -7.51 -17.83
N ARG A 304 13.45 -6.39 -18.21
CA ARG A 304 13.38 -5.84 -19.57
C ARG A 304 14.11 -6.69 -20.60
N ILE A 305 15.31 -7.16 -20.28
CA ILE A 305 16.06 -8.11 -21.12
C ILE A 305 15.20 -9.37 -21.37
N ALA A 306 14.59 -9.91 -20.32
CA ALA A 306 13.67 -11.05 -20.42
C ALA A 306 12.42 -10.74 -21.28
N GLN A 307 11.84 -9.55 -21.18
CA GLN A 307 10.73 -9.10 -22.02
C GLN A 307 11.12 -8.98 -23.50
N LEU A 308 12.24 -8.33 -23.81
CA LEU A 308 12.75 -8.19 -25.17
C LEU A 308 13.07 -9.56 -25.79
N TRP A 309 13.62 -10.48 -25.00
CA TRP A 309 13.92 -11.86 -25.40
C TRP A 309 12.69 -12.73 -25.62
N SER A 310 11.62 -12.52 -24.86
CA SER A 310 10.34 -13.22 -25.09
C SER A 310 9.78 -12.98 -26.50
N PHE A 311 10.18 -11.86 -27.12
CA PHE A 311 9.77 -11.46 -28.47
C PHE A 311 10.66 -12.07 -29.58
N ASP A 312 11.98 -12.21 -29.35
CA ASP A 312 12.92 -12.80 -30.32
C ASP A 312 12.95 -14.34 -30.31
N LEU A 313 12.50 -14.99 -29.23
CA LEU A 313 12.20 -16.43 -29.20
C LEU A 313 11.15 -16.85 -30.26
N LYS A 314 10.26 -15.94 -30.69
CA LYS A 314 9.35 -16.16 -31.83
C LYS A 314 10.05 -16.08 -33.20
N ARG A 315 11.17 -15.36 -33.34
CA ARG A 315 11.96 -15.30 -34.58
C ARG A 315 12.88 -16.51 -34.74
N LEU A 316 13.44 -17.03 -33.65
CA LEU A 316 14.22 -18.28 -33.68
C LEU A 316 13.38 -19.49 -34.14
N GLN A 317 12.05 -19.47 -33.92
CA GLN A 317 11.11 -20.47 -34.46
C GLN A 317 10.94 -20.43 -35.99
N SER A 318 11.46 -19.40 -36.69
CA SER A 318 11.35 -19.25 -38.16
C SER A 318 12.61 -19.65 -38.94
N GLY A 319 13.71 -19.98 -38.26
CA GLY A 319 14.97 -20.43 -38.86
C GLY A 319 15.15 -21.94 -38.76
N ALA A 320 15.35 -22.60 -39.90
CA ALA A 320 15.35 -24.05 -40.06
C ALA A 320 16.40 -24.80 -39.22
N VAL A 321 15.97 -25.77 -38.39
CA VAL A 321 16.79 -26.86 -37.82
C VAL A 321 15.97 -28.16 -37.81
N GLN A 322 16.65 -29.31 -37.92
CA GLN A 322 16.07 -30.56 -38.45
C GLN A 322 15.07 -31.29 -37.53
N ALA A 323 14.12 -31.97 -38.15
CA ALA A 323 12.83 -32.35 -37.56
C ALA A 323 12.87 -33.38 -36.41
N ALA A 324 13.95 -34.14 -36.22
CA ALA A 324 14.00 -35.17 -35.16
C ALA A 324 14.11 -34.56 -33.75
N ASP A 325 14.75 -33.38 -33.62
CA ASP A 325 14.77 -32.62 -32.37
C ASP A 325 13.49 -31.79 -32.16
N CYS A 326 12.68 -31.59 -33.23
CA CYS A 326 11.44 -30.82 -33.16
C CYS A 326 10.33 -31.50 -32.35
N GLU A 327 10.26 -32.83 -32.21
CA GLU A 327 9.19 -33.46 -31.40
C GLU A 327 9.49 -33.44 -29.89
N ALA A 328 10.77 -33.49 -29.51
CA ALA A 328 11.19 -33.30 -28.12
C ALA A 328 11.12 -31.82 -27.75
N ALA A 329 11.61 -30.94 -28.62
CA ALA A 329 11.49 -29.50 -28.45
C ALA A 329 10.03 -29.04 -28.52
N SER A 330 9.16 -29.60 -29.37
CA SER A 330 7.74 -29.21 -29.43
C SER A 330 6.96 -29.63 -28.18
N ARG A 331 7.33 -30.77 -27.55
CA ARG A 331 6.79 -31.17 -26.25
C ARG A 331 7.28 -30.28 -25.11
N GLU A 332 8.57 -29.92 -25.11
CA GLU A 332 9.12 -28.99 -24.11
C GLU A 332 8.63 -27.55 -24.34
N ILE A 333 8.43 -27.14 -25.59
CA ILE A 333 7.83 -25.85 -25.98
C ILE A 333 6.34 -25.83 -25.64
N GLN A 334 5.60 -26.94 -25.76
CA GLN A 334 4.22 -27.01 -25.27
C GLN A 334 4.18 -26.90 -23.74
N ARG A 335 5.09 -27.57 -23.04
CA ARG A 335 5.24 -27.46 -21.57
C ARG A 335 5.57 -26.03 -21.15
N LEU A 336 6.56 -25.41 -21.77
CA LEU A 336 6.99 -24.03 -21.51
C LEU A 336 5.94 -22.99 -21.95
N LYS A 337 5.21 -23.25 -23.04
CA LYS A 337 4.11 -22.38 -23.49
C LYS A 337 2.94 -22.42 -22.51
N SER A 338 2.62 -23.58 -21.95
CA SER A 338 1.67 -23.70 -20.85
C SER A 338 2.17 -23.00 -19.58
N GLU A 339 3.46 -23.11 -19.23
CA GLU A 339 4.05 -22.38 -18.11
C GLU A 339 4.02 -20.85 -18.34
N VAL A 340 4.33 -20.37 -19.54
CA VAL A 340 4.32 -18.94 -19.90
C VAL A 340 2.91 -18.39 -20.05
N GLU A 341 1.94 -19.15 -20.56
CA GLU A 341 0.52 -18.75 -20.57
C GLU A 341 -0.02 -18.61 -19.15
N VAL A 342 0.41 -19.48 -18.23
CA VAL A 342 0.07 -19.36 -16.81
C VAL A 342 0.78 -18.15 -16.19
N ILE A 343 2.04 -17.88 -16.49
CA ILE A 343 2.77 -16.68 -16.01
C ILE A 343 2.19 -15.38 -16.58
N LEU A 344 1.77 -15.35 -17.84
CA LEU A 344 1.11 -14.18 -18.46
C LEU A 344 -0.29 -13.96 -17.89
N ALA A 345 -1.01 -15.03 -17.58
CA ALA A 345 -2.30 -14.96 -16.90
C ALA A 345 -2.13 -14.55 -15.42
N ASP A 346 -1.03 -14.97 -14.76
CA ASP A 346 -0.60 -14.54 -13.42
C ASP A 346 -0.24 -13.04 -13.40
N ALA A 347 0.52 -12.56 -14.39
CA ALA A 347 0.82 -11.13 -14.56
C ALA A 347 -0.43 -10.29 -14.84
N ARG A 348 -1.39 -10.81 -15.61
CA ARG A 348 -2.69 -10.15 -15.85
C ARG A 348 -3.58 -10.14 -14.62
N LEU A 349 -3.56 -11.17 -13.78
CA LEU A 349 -4.34 -11.24 -12.55
C LEU A 349 -3.71 -10.35 -11.46
N ASN A 350 -2.38 -10.36 -11.32
CA ASN A 350 -1.65 -9.47 -10.43
C ASN A 350 -1.75 -8.01 -10.88
N ALA A 351 -1.73 -7.75 -12.19
CA ALA A 351 -2.02 -6.43 -12.76
C ALA A 351 -3.50 -6.07 -12.55
N ALA A 352 -4.46 -6.97 -12.74
CA ALA A 352 -5.87 -6.68 -12.49
C ALA A 352 -6.15 -6.40 -11.00
N GLN A 353 -5.53 -7.14 -10.07
CA GLN A 353 -5.63 -6.92 -8.63
C GLN A 353 -4.90 -5.65 -8.18
N ALA A 354 -3.74 -5.34 -8.76
CA ALA A 354 -3.03 -4.08 -8.54
C ALA A 354 -3.78 -2.90 -9.17
N THR A 355 -4.38 -3.06 -10.34
CA THR A 355 -5.24 -2.09 -11.02
C THR A 355 -6.56 -1.90 -10.27
N GLU A 356 -7.13 -2.91 -9.62
CA GLU A 356 -8.30 -2.75 -8.75
C GLU A 356 -7.93 -2.01 -7.45
N ALA A 357 -6.76 -2.29 -6.87
CA ALA A 357 -6.23 -1.57 -5.72
C ALA A 357 -5.85 -0.12 -6.06
N ILE A 358 -5.27 0.13 -7.24
CA ILE A 358 -4.94 1.46 -7.76
C ILE A 358 -6.22 2.19 -8.17
N ASN A 359 -7.18 1.54 -8.84
CA ASN A 359 -8.49 2.13 -9.16
C ASN A 359 -9.31 2.40 -7.91
N PHE A 360 -9.14 1.64 -6.81
CA PHE A 360 -9.72 1.99 -5.52
C PHE A 360 -8.97 3.17 -4.91
N GLU A 361 -7.64 3.20 -4.89
CA GLU A 361 -6.89 4.34 -4.35
C GLU A 361 -7.10 5.62 -5.19
N ILE A 362 -7.35 5.51 -6.50
CA ILE A 362 -7.79 6.61 -7.39
C ILE A 362 -9.22 7.02 -7.04
N ARG A 363 -10.15 6.08 -6.82
CA ARG A 363 -11.51 6.41 -6.32
C ARG A 363 -11.46 7.04 -4.93
N ARG A 364 -10.55 6.61 -4.06
CA ARG A 364 -10.31 7.16 -2.71
C ARG A 364 -9.63 8.52 -2.79
N ALA A 365 -8.73 8.74 -3.75
CA ALA A 365 -8.12 10.04 -4.03
C ALA A 365 -9.16 10.99 -4.63
N ALA A 366 -10.05 10.53 -5.49
CA ALA A 366 -11.16 11.30 -6.06
C ALA A 366 -12.27 11.59 -5.02
N GLU A 367 -12.56 10.67 -4.10
CA GLU A 367 -13.46 10.90 -2.95
C GLU A 367 -12.82 11.85 -1.93
N ARG A 368 -11.52 11.72 -1.65
CA ARG A 368 -10.76 12.64 -0.78
C ARG A 368 -10.51 13.98 -1.44
N GLU A 369 -10.39 14.08 -2.76
CA GLU A 369 -10.38 15.33 -3.52
C GLU A 369 -11.78 15.92 -3.59
N GLY A 370 -12.83 15.11 -3.65
CA GLY A 370 -14.23 15.55 -3.52
C GLY A 370 -14.52 16.12 -2.13
N GLU A 371 -14.04 15.47 -1.08
CA GLU A 371 -14.10 15.94 0.31
C GLU A 371 -13.18 17.13 0.55
N ALA A 372 -11.96 17.14 -0.01
CA ALA A 372 -11.02 18.25 0.07
C ALA A 372 -11.45 19.43 -0.80
N ALA A 373 -12.17 19.22 -1.90
CA ALA A 373 -12.81 20.26 -2.71
C ALA A 373 -14.09 20.73 -2.04
N ALA A 374 -14.84 19.88 -1.34
CA ALA A 374 -15.96 20.29 -0.49
C ALA A 374 -15.47 21.04 0.76
N LEU A 375 -14.32 20.67 1.34
CA LEU A 375 -13.63 21.36 2.43
C LEU A 375 -12.94 22.62 1.94
N ARG A 376 -12.33 22.66 0.76
CA ARG A 376 -11.78 23.88 0.13
C ARG A 376 -12.87 24.81 -0.34
N ARG A 377 -14.04 24.29 -0.74
CA ARG A 377 -15.23 25.09 -1.04
C ARG A 377 -15.91 25.59 0.23
N LYS A 378 -15.99 24.80 1.30
CA LYS A 378 -16.38 25.28 2.64
C LYS A 378 -15.36 26.27 3.23
N LEU A 379 -14.07 26.03 3.03
CA LEU A 379 -12.97 26.89 3.46
C LEU A 379 -12.88 28.13 2.58
N SER A 380 -13.21 28.08 1.28
CA SER A 380 -13.32 29.23 0.39
C SER A 380 -14.64 29.98 0.60
N GLU A 381 -15.72 29.31 1.02
CA GLU A 381 -16.95 29.93 1.50
C GLU A 381 -16.76 30.55 2.90
N GLU A 382 -15.87 30.04 3.76
CA GLU A 382 -15.51 30.62 5.06
C GLU A 382 -14.41 31.70 4.96
N VAL A 383 -13.43 31.53 4.08
CA VAL A 383 -12.38 32.50 3.72
C VAL A 383 -12.98 33.63 2.88
N GLY A 384 -13.96 33.32 2.03
CA GLY A 384 -14.84 34.29 1.35
C GLY A 384 -15.75 35.03 2.33
N LYS A 385 -16.16 34.42 3.45
CA LYS A 385 -16.77 35.13 4.59
C LYS A 385 -15.76 35.97 5.39
N THR A 386 -14.45 35.79 5.17
CA THR A 386 -13.38 36.65 5.70
C THR A 386 -12.80 37.64 4.68
N ALA A 387 -13.42 37.77 3.51
CA ALA A 387 -13.35 39.02 2.72
C ALA A 387 -14.21 40.15 3.35
N ALA A 388 -15.06 39.81 4.33
CA ALA A 388 -15.89 40.74 5.08
C ALA A 388 -15.17 41.45 6.25
N ILE A 389 -13.84 41.34 6.38
CA ILE A 389 -13.04 42.13 7.34
C ILE A 389 -12.28 43.26 6.64
N GLU A 390 -11.75 43.05 5.44
CA GLU A 390 -11.17 44.13 4.62
C GLU A 390 -12.23 45.10 4.08
N HIS A 391 -13.38 44.58 3.61
CA HIS A 391 -14.49 45.43 3.19
C HIS A 391 -15.10 46.20 4.37
N ARG A 392 -15.11 45.66 5.60
CA ARG A 392 -15.62 46.37 6.78
C ARG A 392 -14.67 47.43 7.32
N ALA A 393 -13.36 47.28 7.15
CA ALA A 393 -12.39 48.32 7.51
C ALA A 393 -12.48 49.53 6.57
N LEU A 394 -12.65 49.29 5.27
CA LEU A 394 -12.84 50.34 4.26
C LEU A 394 -14.25 50.94 4.28
N GLU A 395 -15.30 50.15 4.55
CA GLU A 395 -16.68 50.63 4.67
C GLU A 395 -16.93 51.37 6.00
N THR A 396 -16.18 51.06 7.07
CA THR A 396 -16.26 51.82 8.34
C THR A 396 -15.56 53.19 8.22
N ALA A 397 -14.50 53.29 7.41
CA ALA A 397 -13.87 54.58 7.07
C ALA A 397 -14.79 55.45 6.18
N GLY A 398 -15.44 54.86 5.16
CA GLY A 398 -16.40 55.57 4.30
C GLY A 398 -17.73 55.93 4.99
N ARG A 399 -18.24 55.11 5.92
CA ARG A 399 -19.45 55.45 6.71
C ARG A 399 -19.21 56.55 7.74
N LEU A 400 -17.97 56.76 8.20
CA LEU A 400 -17.61 57.85 9.10
C LEU A 400 -17.68 59.22 8.41
N GLU A 401 -17.28 59.30 7.13
CA GLU A 401 -17.40 60.51 6.31
C GLU A 401 -18.83 60.74 5.81
N ALA A 402 -19.59 59.68 5.47
CA ALA A 402 -20.98 59.80 5.03
C ALA A 402 -22.00 60.11 6.16
N MET A 403 -21.70 59.74 7.42
CA MET A 403 -22.52 60.12 8.59
C MET A 403 -22.37 61.60 8.99
N GLN A 404 -21.27 62.26 8.61
CA GLN A 404 -21.04 63.68 8.93
C GLN A 404 -21.84 64.64 8.04
N GLN A 405 -22.43 64.16 6.93
CA GLN A 405 -23.14 65.01 5.97
C GLN A 405 -24.65 64.73 5.82
N THR A 406 -25.23 63.77 6.56
CA THR A 406 -26.66 63.43 6.43
C THR A 406 -27.58 64.17 7.42
N ILE A 407 -28.75 64.59 6.94
CA ILE A 407 -29.74 65.45 7.62
C ILE A 407 -30.33 64.80 8.91
N ALA A 408 -30.24 63.47 9.08
CA ALA A 408 -30.63 62.77 10.31
C ALA A 408 -29.65 62.99 11.49
N TRP A 409 -28.38 63.31 11.24
CA TRP A 409 -27.41 63.66 12.30
C TRP A 409 -27.70 65.04 12.91
N ARG A 410 -28.37 65.92 12.14
CA ARG A 410 -28.87 67.23 12.58
C ARG A 410 -30.19 67.13 13.36
N ALA A 411 -30.98 66.06 13.18
CA ALA A 411 -32.28 65.89 13.84
C ALA A 411 -32.19 65.32 15.29
N THR A 412 -31.05 64.78 15.72
CA THR A 412 -30.87 64.19 17.08
C THR A 412 -30.02 65.05 18.04
N ALA A 413 -29.73 66.31 17.67
CA ALA A 413 -28.99 67.24 18.51
C ALA A 413 -29.64 67.57 19.88
N PRO A 414 -30.98 67.66 20.04
CA PRO A 414 -31.58 68.02 21.33
C PRO A 414 -31.48 66.91 22.38
N VAL A 415 -31.65 65.65 21.99
CA VAL A 415 -31.66 64.50 22.93
C VAL A 415 -30.25 64.14 23.42
N ARG A 416 -29.21 64.37 22.60
CA ARG A 416 -27.81 64.26 23.04
C ARG A 416 -27.41 65.34 24.04
N ARG A 417 -27.93 66.57 23.90
CA ARG A 417 -27.73 67.65 24.88
C ARG A 417 -28.44 67.40 26.21
N TRP A 418 -29.54 66.65 26.20
CA TRP A 418 -30.28 66.32 27.41
C TRP A 418 -29.63 65.16 28.20
N ALA A 419 -29.10 64.14 27.52
CA ALA A 419 -28.43 63.00 28.17
C ALA A 419 -27.08 63.34 28.82
N THR A 420 -26.43 64.45 28.45
CA THR A 420 -25.20 64.95 29.10
C THR A 420 -25.45 65.63 30.45
N ASN A 421 -26.69 66.03 30.78
CA ASN A 421 -26.98 66.85 31.96
C ASN A 421 -27.71 66.12 33.11
N ASN A 422 -28.00 64.81 33.03
CA ASN A 422 -28.66 64.07 34.13
C ASN A 422 -28.12 62.64 34.33
N PRO A 423 -26.98 62.47 35.05
CA PRO A 423 -26.27 61.20 35.16
C PRO A 423 -26.91 60.12 36.06
N HIS A 424 -28.04 60.37 36.72
CA HIS A 424 -28.63 59.39 37.67
C HIS A 424 -29.69 58.44 37.08
N ALA A 425 -30.24 58.70 35.90
CA ALA A 425 -31.30 57.86 35.31
C ALA A 425 -30.79 56.70 34.42
N ALA A 426 -29.51 56.71 34.02
CA ALA A 426 -28.90 55.66 33.18
C ALA A 426 -28.53 54.37 33.95
N ARG A 427 -28.87 54.27 35.25
CA ARG A 427 -28.56 53.11 36.10
C ARG A 427 -29.57 51.97 36.02
N ARG A 428 -30.78 52.18 35.47
CA ARG A 428 -31.84 51.14 35.43
C ARG A 428 -31.87 50.30 34.16
N THR A 429 -31.26 50.75 33.06
CA THR A 429 -31.08 49.96 31.83
C THR A 429 -29.99 48.88 31.94
N LYS A 430 -29.23 48.87 33.05
CA LYS A 430 -28.13 47.92 33.34
C LYS A 430 -28.59 46.56 33.88
N GLN A 431 -29.89 46.37 34.18
CA GLN A 431 -30.39 45.12 34.79
C GLN A 431 -31.06 44.15 33.80
N LEU A 432 -31.64 44.62 32.68
CA LEU A 432 -32.20 43.72 31.66
C LEU A 432 -31.13 43.03 30.80
N ALA A 433 -29.98 43.67 30.59
CA ALA A 433 -28.86 43.08 29.85
C ALA A 433 -28.16 41.92 30.59
N LYS A 434 -28.38 41.77 31.91
CA LYS A 434 -27.82 40.68 32.73
C LYS A 434 -28.56 39.36 32.58
N LEU A 435 -29.82 39.34 32.12
CA LEU A 435 -30.62 38.11 32.04
C LEU A 435 -30.33 37.32 30.76
N VAL A 436 -30.08 38.02 29.65
CA VAL A 436 -29.68 37.44 28.35
C VAL A 436 -28.25 36.87 28.39
N TRP A 437 -27.44 37.30 29.36
CA TRP A 437 -26.06 36.86 29.59
C TRP A 437 -25.97 35.44 30.22
N TRP A 438 -27.05 34.89 30.80
CA TRP A 438 -27.02 33.59 31.50
C TRP A 438 -27.39 32.39 30.61
N THR A 439 -28.16 32.57 29.53
CA THR A 439 -28.67 31.47 28.71
C THR A 439 -27.77 31.05 27.55
N LEU A 440 -26.79 31.88 27.15
CA LEU A 440 -25.80 31.54 26.11
C LEU A 440 -24.51 30.89 26.64
N ARG A 441 -24.51 30.45 27.90
CA ARG A 441 -23.35 29.83 28.58
C ARG A 441 -23.49 28.31 28.62
N GLY A 442 -23.11 27.62 27.55
CA GLY A 442 -23.09 26.15 27.53
C GLY A 442 -21.99 25.50 26.69
N ARG A 443 -21.72 26.00 25.48
CA ARG A 443 -20.71 25.38 24.58
C ARG A 443 -19.65 26.32 24.02
N ILE A 444 -19.81 27.62 24.28
CA ILE A 444 -18.81 28.63 23.92
C ILE A 444 -17.75 28.79 25.02
N PHE A 445 -17.99 28.35 26.26
CA PHE A 445 -17.01 28.52 27.36
C PHE A 445 -15.81 27.57 27.27
N ASP A 446 -15.98 26.40 26.66
CA ASP A 446 -14.87 25.45 26.47
C ASP A 446 -13.99 25.87 25.30
N HIS A 447 -14.60 26.31 24.19
CA HIS A 447 -13.84 26.93 23.10
C HIS A 447 -13.29 28.33 23.42
N LEU A 448 -13.95 29.15 24.25
CA LEU A 448 -13.38 30.43 24.70
C LEU A 448 -12.33 30.27 25.79
N ARG A 449 -12.30 29.17 26.57
CA ARG A 449 -11.16 28.87 27.45
C ARG A 449 -9.93 28.51 26.62
N GLU A 450 -10.11 27.67 25.61
CA GLU A 450 -9.09 27.28 24.65
C GLU A 450 -8.59 28.49 23.84
N PHE A 451 -9.52 29.32 23.34
CA PHE A 451 -9.21 30.50 22.54
C PHE A 451 -8.68 31.68 23.38
N ARG A 452 -9.08 31.83 24.65
CA ARG A 452 -8.43 32.79 25.58
C ARG A 452 -7.07 32.30 26.05
N ARG A 453 -6.82 30.99 26.18
CA ARG A 453 -5.47 30.44 26.38
C ARG A 453 -4.60 30.76 25.16
N ARG A 454 -5.03 30.40 23.95
CA ARG A 454 -4.29 30.66 22.70
C ARG A 454 -4.08 32.15 22.41
N ARG A 455 -5.04 33.02 22.74
CA ARG A 455 -4.92 34.48 22.56
C ARG A 455 -4.14 35.18 23.70
N ALA A 456 -4.04 34.58 24.89
CA ALA A 456 -3.11 35.02 25.93
C ALA A 456 -1.65 34.65 25.57
N LEU A 457 -1.43 33.49 24.93
CA LEU A 457 -0.13 33.05 24.43
C LEU A 457 0.31 33.78 23.13
N ALA A 458 -0.62 34.12 22.23
CA ALA A 458 -0.31 34.77 20.95
C ALA A 458 -0.18 36.31 21.00
N GLY A 459 -0.59 36.96 22.10
CA GLY A 459 -0.47 38.41 22.30
C GLY A 459 0.80 38.86 23.04
N SER A 460 1.70 37.95 23.39
CA SER A 460 2.89 38.25 24.20
C SER A 460 4.08 37.36 23.80
N GLY A 461 4.61 37.52 22.58
CA GLY A 461 5.73 36.69 22.09
C GLY A 461 6.97 36.63 22.99
N ALA A 462 7.21 37.65 23.82
CA ALA A 462 8.28 37.63 24.84
C ALA A 462 7.78 37.21 26.25
N GLY A 463 6.58 37.63 26.66
CA GLY A 463 6.03 37.34 28.00
C GLY A 463 5.43 35.93 28.16
N SER A 464 4.98 35.31 27.08
CA SER A 464 4.43 33.96 27.00
C SER A 464 5.52 32.89 27.13
N LEU A 465 6.64 33.05 26.40
CA LEU A 465 7.83 32.21 26.54
C LEU A 465 8.46 32.34 27.93
N GLU A 466 8.48 33.54 28.50
CA GLU A 466 8.98 33.74 29.86
C GLU A 466 8.05 33.14 30.93
N ALA A 467 6.73 33.15 30.72
CA ALA A 467 5.77 32.46 31.60
C ALA A 467 5.86 30.92 31.49
N ILE A 468 6.02 30.39 30.28
CA ILE A 468 6.32 28.97 30.03
C ILE A 468 7.64 28.58 30.72
N ARG A 469 8.69 29.40 30.55
CA ARG A 469 10.01 29.17 31.15
C ARG A 469 9.98 29.25 32.67
N ARG A 470 9.28 30.23 33.27
CA ARG A 470 9.07 30.32 34.73
C ARG A 470 8.30 29.14 35.29
N THR A 471 7.27 28.67 34.56
CA THR A 471 6.53 27.46 34.94
C THR A 471 7.44 26.24 34.88
N ALA A 472 8.22 26.08 33.82
CA ALA A 472 9.20 25.01 33.71
C ALA A 472 10.26 25.09 34.83
N GLU A 473 10.81 26.26 35.15
CA GLU A 473 11.76 26.50 36.25
C GLU A 473 11.23 26.07 37.63
N ALA A 474 9.92 26.17 37.86
CA ALA A 474 9.31 25.74 39.12
C ALA A 474 9.19 24.21 39.25
N VAL A 475 9.08 23.47 38.14
CA VAL A 475 8.88 22.02 38.15
C VAL A 475 10.16 21.31 38.57
N ARG A 476 10.05 20.41 39.55
CA ARG A 476 11.19 19.66 40.07
C ARG A 476 11.17 18.20 39.63
N LEU A 477 12.32 17.71 39.18
CA LEU A 477 12.56 16.29 38.96
C LEU A 477 12.84 15.62 40.31
N LEU A 478 12.18 14.51 40.57
CA LEU A 478 12.43 13.70 41.76
C LEU A 478 13.58 12.73 41.49
N PRO A 479 14.39 12.38 42.51
CA PRO A 479 15.39 11.35 42.35
C PRO A 479 14.74 10.00 41.99
N PRO A 480 15.40 9.13 41.21
CA PRO A 480 14.92 7.78 40.97
C PRO A 480 14.64 7.07 42.30
N ALA A 481 13.44 6.51 42.43
CA ALA A 481 12.97 5.90 43.66
C ALA A 481 12.61 4.43 43.47
N CYS A 482 12.62 3.68 44.57
CA CYS A 482 12.23 2.27 44.67
C CYS A 482 13.03 1.32 43.75
N ILE A 483 14.23 1.74 43.34
CA ILE A 483 15.20 0.85 42.71
C ILE A 483 15.81 -0.01 43.82
N VAL A 484 15.76 -1.34 43.66
CA VAL A 484 16.37 -2.28 44.59
C VAL A 484 17.60 -2.89 43.90
N PRO A 485 18.81 -2.40 44.22
CA PRO A 485 20.05 -2.98 43.69
C PRO A 485 20.11 -4.47 44.01
N ASP A 486 20.65 -5.26 43.08
CA ASP A 486 20.91 -6.70 43.27
C ASP A 486 19.70 -7.58 43.63
N ALA A 487 18.46 -7.09 43.46
CA ALA A 487 17.25 -7.88 43.68
C ALA A 487 17.20 -9.16 42.82
N VAL A 488 17.88 -9.16 41.67
CA VAL A 488 18.10 -10.34 40.82
C VAL A 488 19.52 -10.33 40.28
N ASN A 489 20.29 -11.39 40.56
CA ASN A 489 21.64 -11.57 40.03
C ASN A 489 21.63 -11.55 38.49
N PRO A 490 22.49 -10.77 37.82
CA PRO A 490 22.62 -10.83 36.37
C PRO A 490 23.00 -12.25 35.92
N PRO A 491 22.58 -12.69 34.72
CA PRO A 491 23.07 -13.94 34.17
C PRO A 491 24.59 -13.93 34.06
N SER A 492 25.23 -15.06 34.37
CA SER A 492 26.64 -15.30 34.11
C SER A 492 26.80 -16.09 32.81
N GLY A 493 27.34 -15.46 31.76
CA GLY A 493 27.60 -16.09 30.46
C GLY A 493 26.97 -15.35 29.27
N PRO A 494 27.29 -15.76 28.03
CA PRO A 494 26.80 -15.12 26.81
C PRO A 494 25.33 -15.43 26.48
N ASP A 495 24.80 -16.56 26.97
CA ASP A 495 23.43 -17.00 26.68
C ASP A 495 22.45 -16.65 27.80
N TRP A 496 21.18 -16.39 27.42
CA TRP A 496 20.12 -16.16 28.39
C TRP A 496 19.72 -17.47 29.12
N PRO A 497 19.67 -17.51 30.46
CA PRO A 497 19.39 -18.74 31.20
C PRO A 497 18.01 -19.33 30.89
N SER A 498 17.96 -20.61 30.52
CA SER A 498 16.71 -21.30 30.20
C SER A 498 15.74 -21.46 31.37
N ASP A 499 16.18 -21.24 32.61
CA ASP A 499 15.36 -21.30 33.82
C ASP A 499 14.68 -19.95 34.15
N ARG A 500 15.01 -18.88 33.42
CA ARG A 500 14.43 -17.54 33.56
C ARG A 500 13.47 -17.22 32.41
N PRO A 501 12.43 -16.40 32.67
CA PRO A 501 11.59 -15.88 31.59
C PRO A 501 12.41 -14.99 30.65
N LEU A 502 11.99 -14.85 29.40
CA LEU A 502 12.61 -13.89 28.48
C LEU A 502 12.06 -12.48 28.68
N VAL A 503 10.75 -12.37 28.91
CA VAL A 503 10.06 -11.08 29.10
C VAL A 503 9.44 -11.01 30.49
N SER A 504 9.66 -9.90 31.18
CA SER A 504 8.90 -9.55 32.39
C SER A 504 7.92 -8.43 32.07
N ILE A 505 6.64 -8.68 32.30
CA ILE A 505 5.59 -7.68 32.13
C ILE A 505 5.26 -7.10 33.49
N VAL A 506 5.49 -5.80 33.67
CA VAL A 506 5.34 -5.09 34.94
C VAL A 506 4.08 -4.23 34.89
N ILE A 507 3.12 -4.53 35.78
CA ILE A 507 1.82 -3.87 35.87
C ILE A 507 1.75 -3.07 37.18
N PRO A 508 2.01 -1.75 37.17
CA PRO A 508 1.79 -0.92 38.34
C PRO A 508 0.29 -0.74 38.58
N CYS A 509 -0.18 -1.07 39.78
CA CYS A 509 -1.58 -0.97 40.17
C CYS A 509 -1.71 -0.11 41.44
N PHE A 510 -2.26 1.10 41.29
CA PHE A 510 -2.57 2.02 42.39
C PHE A 510 -4.01 2.49 42.27
N ASN A 511 -4.89 2.07 43.17
CA ASN A 511 -6.35 2.32 43.11
C ASN A 511 -7.10 1.74 41.88
N TYR A 512 -6.45 0.87 41.10
CA TYR A 512 -7.02 0.28 39.87
C TYR A 512 -7.42 -1.21 39.99
N GLY A 513 -7.57 -1.74 41.21
CA GLY A 513 -7.88 -3.16 41.41
C GLY A 513 -9.19 -3.63 40.77
N HIS A 514 -10.08 -2.71 40.41
CA HIS A 514 -11.34 -3.01 39.72
C HIS A 514 -11.21 -3.29 38.22
N VAL A 515 -10.09 -2.93 37.58
CA VAL A 515 -9.84 -3.13 36.13
C VAL A 515 -8.58 -3.94 35.83
N VAL A 516 -7.69 -4.15 36.82
CA VAL A 516 -6.43 -4.90 36.66
C VAL A 516 -6.59 -6.32 36.12
N SER A 517 -7.76 -6.94 36.32
CA SER A 517 -8.07 -8.25 35.77
C SER A 517 -8.10 -8.27 34.24
N ASP A 518 -8.43 -7.16 33.58
CA ASP A 518 -8.39 -7.04 32.11
C ASP A 518 -6.95 -7.01 31.60
N ALA A 519 -6.09 -6.23 32.26
CA ALA A 519 -4.65 -6.16 31.94
C ALA A 519 -3.99 -7.54 32.11
N ILE A 520 -4.21 -8.20 33.26
CA ILE A 520 -3.67 -9.55 33.53
C ILE A 520 -4.13 -10.55 32.45
N ARG A 521 -5.43 -10.59 32.14
CA ARG A 521 -5.97 -11.51 31.12
C ARG A 521 -5.38 -11.26 29.73
N SER A 522 -5.14 -9.99 29.37
CA SER A 522 -4.52 -9.65 28.07
C SER A 522 -3.07 -10.15 27.97
N VAL A 523 -2.36 -10.18 29.09
CA VAL A 523 -1.00 -10.74 29.16
C VAL A 523 -1.02 -12.27 29.14
N GLU A 524 -1.98 -12.90 29.80
CA GLU A 524 -2.13 -14.36 29.78
C GLU A 524 -2.56 -14.89 28.40
N ALA A 525 -3.25 -14.07 27.62
CA ALA A 525 -3.66 -14.38 26.25
C ALA A 525 -2.53 -14.21 25.21
N GLN A 526 -1.31 -13.82 25.61
CA GLN A 526 -0.21 -13.63 24.67
C GLN A 526 0.18 -14.95 23.98
N THR A 527 0.42 -14.89 22.67
CA THR A 527 0.88 -16.03 21.88
C THR A 527 2.32 -16.43 22.22
N PHE A 528 3.09 -15.49 22.77
CA PHE A 528 4.42 -15.71 23.33
C PHE A 528 4.35 -16.10 24.82
N THR A 529 4.91 -17.25 25.18
CA THR A 529 4.65 -17.88 26.48
C THR A 529 5.78 -17.77 27.50
N ASP A 530 7.01 -17.43 27.09
CA ASP A 530 8.18 -17.31 27.96
C ASP A 530 8.21 -15.97 28.71
N ILE A 531 7.13 -15.74 29.47
CA ILE A 531 6.82 -14.50 30.17
C ILE A 531 6.67 -14.74 31.67
N GLU A 532 6.99 -13.73 32.47
CA GLU A 532 6.46 -13.59 33.83
C GLU A 532 5.64 -12.31 33.97
N ILE A 533 4.66 -12.33 34.86
CA ILE A 533 3.78 -11.20 35.13
C ILE A 533 4.08 -10.69 36.54
N ILE A 534 4.39 -9.40 36.68
CA ILE A 534 4.66 -8.77 37.96
C ILE A 534 3.65 -7.66 38.17
N VAL A 535 2.72 -7.85 39.10
CA VAL A 535 1.80 -6.79 39.50
C VAL A 535 2.37 -6.10 40.72
N VAL A 536 2.50 -4.78 40.65
CA VAL A 536 3.00 -3.95 41.76
C VAL A 536 1.81 -3.23 42.38
N GLU A 537 1.40 -3.66 43.58
CA GLU A 537 0.49 -2.90 44.43
C GLU A 537 1.25 -1.67 44.94
N GLY A 538 0.91 -0.49 44.41
CA GLY A 538 1.68 0.74 44.61
C GLY A 538 1.35 1.50 45.89
N GLY A 539 0.79 0.84 46.90
CA GLY A 539 0.32 1.45 48.14
C GLY A 539 -1.05 2.12 48.01
N SER A 540 -2.02 1.49 47.34
CA SER A 540 -3.36 2.02 47.08
C SER A 540 -4.02 2.56 48.34
N SER A 541 -4.65 3.73 48.23
CA SER A 541 -5.38 4.34 49.34
C SER A 541 -6.76 3.71 49.58
N SER A 542 -7.38 3.10 48.55
CA SER A 542 -8.67 2.40 48.67
C SER A 542 -8.50 0.95 49.15
N PRO A 543 -9.09 0.56 50.30
CA PRO A 543 -9.18 -0.84 50.73
C PRO A 543 -9.91 -1.73 49.71
N GLU A 544 -10.96 -1.22 49.07
CA GLU A 544 -11.76 -1.95 48.09
C GLU A 544 -10.93 -2.29 46.84
N SER A 545 -10.12 -1.34 46.37
CA SER A 545 -9.19 -1.59 45.27
C SER A 545 -8.18 -2.69 45.62
N ARG A 546 -7.61 -2.67 46.82
CA ARG A 546 -6.68 -3.72 47.28
C ARG A 546 -7.34 -5.08 47.32
N GLN A 547 -8.57 -5.15 47.84
CA GLN A 547 -9.32 -6.40 47.88
C GLN A 547 -9.56 -6.95 46.47
N ARG A 548 -10.04 -6.12 45.53
CA ARG A 548 -10.28 -6.55 44.15
C ARG A 548 -9.00 -6.99 43.43
N LEU A 549 -7.88 -6.32 43.70
CA LEU A 549 -6.57 -6.76 43.20
C LEU A 549 -6.20 -8.16 43.73
N ILE A 550 -6.34 -8.41 45.04
CA ILE A 550 -6.05 -9.71 45.63
C ILE A 550 -6.94 -10.80 45.01
N GLU A 551 -8.23 -10.50 44.79
CA GLU A 551 -9.15 -11.42 44.11
C GLU A 551 -8.74 -11.70 42.65
N ALA A 552 -8.30 -10.67 41.92
CA ALA A 552 -7.81 -10.82 40.55
C ALA A 552 -6.53 -11.67 40.50
N VAL A 553 -5.57 -11.40 41.40
CA VAL A 553 -4.32 -12.17 41.54
C VAL A 553 -4.59 -13.62 41.93
N GLY A 554 -5.53 -13.87 42.85
CA GLY A 554 -5.88 -15.21 43.30
C GLY A 554 -6.50 -16.10 42.21
N LYS A 555 -7.02 -15.50 41.13
CA LYS A 555 -7.56 -16.20 39.95
C LYS A 555 -6.56 -16.29 38.79
N ALA A 556 -5.40 -15.65 38.89
CA ALA A 556 -4.43 -15.57 37.82
C ALA A 556 -3.53 -16.81 37.73
N SER A 557 -2.79 -16.90 36.63
CA SER A 557 -1.85 -17.98 36.36
C SER A 557 -0.66 -18.00 37.34
N PRO A 558 -0.01 -19.17 37.53
CA PRO A 558 1.18 -19.29 38.38
C PRO A 558 2.40 -18.46 37.94
N LYS A 559 2.35 -17.88 36.73
CA LYS A 559 3.39 -16.98 36.20
C LYS A 559 3.32 -15.58 36.84
N LEU A 560 2.22 -15.26 37.52
CA LEU A 560 2.00 -13.97 38.15
C LEU A 560 2.61 -13.90 39.55
N ARG A 561 3.28 -12.79 39.83
CA ARG A 561 3.81 -12.41 41.15
C ARG A 561 3.25 -11.07 41.56
N LEU A 562 2.69 -11.00 42.77
CA LEU A 562 2.28 -9.75 43.39
C LEU A 562 3.41 -9.22 44.26
N LEU A 563 3.82 -7.98 44.01
CA LEU A 563 4.72 -7.21 44.86
C LEU A 563 3.95 -6.07 45.51
N VAL A 564 4.17 -5.81 46.79
CA VAL A 564 3.40 -4.81 47.55
C VAL A 564 4.33 -3.76 48.12
N GLN A 565 4.00 -2.50 47.90
CA GLN A 565 4.67 -1.37 48.56
C GLN A 565 3.94 -0.97 49.83
N ASP A 566 4.70 -0.50 50.82
CA ASP A 566 4.21 -0.15 52.16
C ASP A 566 3.48 1.20 52.22
N ARG A 567 3.71 2.06 51.23
CA ARG A 567 3.13 3.40 51.15
C ARG A 567 2.85 3.80 49.69
N PRO A 568 2.04 4.85 49.45
CA PRO A 568 1.76 5.34 48.10
C PRO A 568 3.03 5.75 47.35
N HIS A 569 3.23 5.18 46.16
CA HIS A 569 4.32 5.50 45.25
C HIS A 569 3.81 5.89 43.86
N ARG A 570 4.68 6.53 43.07
CA ARG A 570 4.38 7.08 41.74
C ARG A 570 4.46 6.02 40.65
N ALA A 571 4.01 6.37 39.44
CA ALA A 571 4.10 5.48 38.30
C ALA A 571 5.56 5.06 38.02
N GLY A 572 6.49 6.00 37.90
CA GLY A 572 7.91 5.72 37.66
C GLY A 572 8.53 4.88 38.79
N ALA A 573 8.30 5.29 40.04
CA ALA A 573 8.73 4.53 41.22
C ALA A 573 8.18 3.09 41.27
N ASN A 574 6.89 2.87 40.97
CA ASN A 574 6.28 1.54 40.95
C ASN A 574 6.83 0.68 39.80
N ARG A 575 7.06 1.27 38.62
CA ARG A 575 7.75 0.59 37.50
C ARG A 575 9.15 0.18 37.91
N ASN A 576 9.95 1.07 38.48
CA ASN A 576 11.30 0.78 38.96
C ASN A 576 11.33 -0.36 39.98
N PHE A 577 10.38 -0.38 40.92
CA PHE A 577 10.27 -1.45 41.92
C PHE A 577 9.99 -2.80 41.26
N GLY A 578 9.01 -2.86 40.35
CA GLY A 578 8.70 -4.08 39.61
C GLY A 578 9.86 -4.55 38.73
N ILE A 579 10.51 -3.63 37.99
CA ILE A 579 11.65 -3.93 37.11
C ILE A 579 12.87 -4.40 37.91
N SER A 580 13.11 -3.86 39.10
CA SER A 580 14.20 -4.33 39.97
C SER A 580 14.07 -5.83 40.24
N HIS A 581 12.85 -6.30 40.53
CA HIS A 581 12.50 -7.70 40.82
C HIS A 581 12.23 -8.57 39.58
N ALA A 582 12.22 -7.96 38.38
CA ALA A 582 12.05 -8.65 37.11
C ALA A 582 13.25 -9.55 36.82
N ARG A 583 12.97 -10.78 36.38
CA ARG A 583 13.97 -11.79 36.03
C ARG A 583 14.21 -11.89 34.53
N GLY A 584 13.40 -11.23 33.70
CA GLY A 584 13.45 -11.24 32.24
C GLY A 584 14.57 -10.41 31.63
N LYS A 585 14.93 -10.75 30.39
CA LYS A 585 15.90 -10.03 29.55
C LYS A 585 15.29 -8.72 29.08
N TYR A 586 14.04 -8.80 28.66
CA TYR A 586 13.24 -7.67 28.21
C TYR A 586 12.15 -7.33 29.22
N ILE A 587 11.79 -6.06 29.23
CA ILE A 587 10.77 -5.47 30.08
C ILE A 587 9.68 -4.91 29.19
N CYS A 588 8.43 -5.07 29.62
CA CYS A 588 7.27 -4.37 29.09
C CYS A 588 6.46 -3.84 30.27
N CYS A 589 6.14 -2.55 30.24
CA CYS A 589 5.33 -1.91 31.29
C CYS A 589 3.89 -1.73 30.81
N LEU A 590 2.92 -2.33 31.48
CA LEU A 590 1.51 -2.25 31.10
C LEU A 590 0.70 -1.61 32.22
N ASP A 591 -0.04 -0.56 31.93
CA ASP A 591 -0.87 0.10 32.94
C ASP A 591 -2.08 -0.77 33.30
N ALA A 592 -2.54 -0.66 34.56
CA ALA A 592 -3.50 -1.61 35.13
C ALA A 592 -4.90 -1.56 34.50
N ASP A 593 -5.23 -0.53 33.73
CA ASP A 593 -6.51 -0.35 33.04
C ASP A 593 -6.47 -0.64 31.54
N ASP A 594 -5.27 -0.84 30.99
CA ASP A 594 -5.02 -1.09 29.56
C ASP A 594 -4.87 -2.57 29.24
N ARG A 595 -4.89 -2.89 27.93
CA ARG A 595 -4.69 -4.26 27.42
C ARG A 595 -3.69 -4.26 26.28
N ILE A 596 -3.05 -5.40 26.05
CA ILE A 596 -2.22 -5.64 24.86
C ILE A 596 -2.83 -6.75 23.99
N ALA A 597 -2.71 -6.62 22.68
CA ALA A 597 -3.22 -7.60 21.73
C ALA A 597 -2.43 -8.92 21.83
N PRO A 598 -3.04 -10.09 21.59
CA PRO A 598 -2.44 -11.40 21.80
C PRO A 598 -1.07 -11.62 21.13
N THR A 599 -0.84 -11.04 19.95
CA THR A 599 0.39 -11.26 19.17
C THR A 599 1.51 -10.25 19.47
N TYR A 600 1.27 -9.26 20.34
CA TYR A 600 2.17 -8.12 20.52
C TYR A 600 3.57 -8.54 21.00
N ILE A 601 3.64 -9.29 22.11
CA ILE A 601 4.92 -9.64 22.72
C ILE A 601 5.74 -10.54 21.79
N GLU A 602 5.09 -11.43 21.03
CA GLU A 602 5.77 -12.29 20.05
C GLU A 602 6.44 -11.46 18.94
N LYS A 603 5.70 -10.50 18.37
CA LYS A 603 6.22 -9.60 17.35
C LYS A 603 7.38 -8.76 17.87
N ALA A 604 7.22 -8.15 19.04
CA ALA A 604 8.24 -7.28 19.64
C ALA A 604 9.53 -8.04 19.97
N VAL A 605 9.41 -9.21 20.62
CA VAL A 605 10.55 -10.05 20.97
C VAL A 605 11.28 -10.56 19.73
N PHE A 606 10.54 -10.97 18.70
CA PHE A 606 11.15 -11.43 17.46
C PHE A 606 12.02 -10.34 16.83
N VAL A 607 11.50 -9.10 16.74
CA VAL A 607 12.25 -7.95 16.23
C VAL A 607 13.50 -7.70 17.08
N LEU A 608 13.38 -7.69 18.41
CA LEU A 608 14.50 -7.43 19.34
C LEU A 608 15.63 -8.48 19.31
N GLU A 609 15.34 -9.70 18.86
CA GLU A 609 16.31 -10.80 18.83
C GLU A 609 16.88 -11.06 17.43
N HIS A 610 16.27 -10.53 16.36
CA HIS A 610 16.73 -10.70 14.97
C HIS A 610 17.25 -9.42 14.31
N SER A 611 16.93 -8.26 14.88
CA SER A 611 17.35 -6.95 14.38
C SER A 611 18.18 -6.20 15.42
N GLY A 612 18.92 -5.18 14.98
CA GLY A 612 19.63 -4.25 15.87
C GLY A 612 18.74 -3.21 16.56
N TYR A 613 17.40 -3.30 16.47
CA TYR A 613 16.51 -2.45 17.27
C TYR A 613 16.51 -2.88 18.74
N GLN A 614 16.35 -1.90 19.64
CA GLN A 614 16.42 -2.13 21.08
C GLN A 614 15.16 -1.68 21.82
N VAL A 615 14.29 -0.89 21.19
CA VAL A 615 12.98 -0.52 21.75
C VAL A 615 11.92 -0.72 20.67
N VAL A 616 10.92 -1.55 20.97
CA VAL A 616 9.80 -1.81 20.05
C VAL A 616 8.52 -1.25 20.67
N SER A 617 7.87 -0.30 20.00
CA SER A 617 6.60 0.31 20.44
C SER A 617 5.47 -0.07 19.48
N PRO A 618 4.25 -0.37 19.96
CA PRO A 618 3.11 -0.67 19.10
C PRO A 618 2.31 0.58 18.73
N GLY A 619 1.34 0.43 17.83
CA GLY A 619 0.23 1.35 17.67
C GLY A 619 -0.84 1.16 18.73
N LEU A 620 -1.68 2.17 18.85
CA LEU A 620 -2.66 2.29 19.90
C LEU A 620 -4.07 2.35 19.33
N GLN A 621 -5.01 1.69 20.00
CA GLN A 621 -6.44 1.86 19.80
C GLN A 621 -7.10 2.20 21.12
N PHE A 622 -7.85 3.29 21.13
CA PHE A 622 -8.69 3.65 22.26
C PHE A 622 -9.90 2.71 22.35
N PHE A 623 -10.31 2.39 23.58
CA PHE A 623 -11.60 1.74 23.85
C PHE A 623 -12.24 2.34 25.11
N GLY A 624 -13.55 2.14 25.30
CA GLY A 624 -14.32 2.82 26.34
C GLY A 624 -15.02 4.05 25.78
N ASP A 625 -14.72 5.24 26.30
CA ASP A 625 -15.37 6.49 25.87
C ASP A 625 -14.95 6.95 24.45
N LYS A 626 -13.85 6.40 23.92
CA LYS A 626 -13.27 6.72 22.61
C LYS A 626 -12.94 5.44 21.84
N SER A 627 -12.85 5.55 20.52
CA SER A 627 -12.51 4.45 19.61
C SER A 627 -11.46 4.81 18.56
N GLU A 628 -10.73 5.90 18.77
CA GLU A 628 -9.71 6.40 17.83
C GLU A 628 -8.51 5.44 17.76
N ILE A 629 -7.79 5.45 16.63
CA ILE A 629 -6.56 4.68 16.42
C ILE A 629 -5.41 5.67 16.22
N TRP A 630 -4.30 5.43 16.90
CA TRP A 630 -3.05 6.17 16.75
C TRP A 630 -1.96 5.23 16.22
N THR A 631 -1.26 5.66 15.17
CA THR A 631 -0.18 4.89 14.55
C THR A 631 1.16 5.57 14.86
N PRO A 632 2.16 4.85 15.39
CA PRO A 632 3.46 5.41 15.70
C PRO A 632 4.24 5.72 14.42
N HIS A 633 5.23 6.58 14.57
CA HIS A 633 6.29 6.68 13.56
C HIS A 633 7.05 5.34 13.50
N GLU A 634 7.33 4.83 12.30
CA GLU A 634 7.98 3.52 12.13
C GLU A 634 9.39 3.49 12.73
N ARG A 635 10.13 4.60 12.66
CA ARG A 635 11.48 4.72 13.22
C ARG A 635 11.64 6.05 13.98
N PRO A 636 11.17 6.15 15.24
CA PRO A 636 11.28 7.38 16.02
C PRO A 636 12.76 7.73 16.26
N THR A 637 13.18 8.95 15.88
CA THR A 637 14.53 9.46 16.16
C THR A 637 14.58 10.21 17.49
N LEU A 638 15.78 10.50 17.99
CA LEU A 638 15.96 11.37 19.17
C LEU A 638 15.27 12.72 18.98
N ASP A 639 15.41 13.35 17.81
CA ASP A 639 14.80 14.65 17.52
C ASP A 639 13.26 14.57 17.57
N MET A 640 12.67 13.51 17.03
CA MET A 640 11.22 13.27 17.14
C MET A 640 10.79 13.03 18.60
N LEU A 641 11.58 12.29 19.37
CA LEU A 641 11.30 12.03 20.79
C LEU A 641 11.46 13.28 21.65
N LEU A 642 12.30 14.25 21.28
CA LEU A 642 12.37 15.55 21.95
C LEU A 642 11.15 16.43 21.65
N GLU A 643 10.54 16.27 20.47
CA GLU A 643 9.35 17.00 20.05
C GLU A 643 8.04 16.39 20.52
N GLY A 644 8.01 15.13 20.94
CA GLY A 644 6.80 14.47 21.41
C GLY A 644 7.04 13.06 21.93
N ASN A 645 6.10 12.57 22.75
CA ASN A 645 6.11 11.20 23.26
C ASN A 645 5.72 10.21 22.14
N ASN A 646 6.70 9.85 21.30
CA ASN A 646 6.52 9.00 20.13
C ASN A 646 6.75 7.49 20.39
N ALA A 647 6.87 7.09 21.66
CA ALA A 647 6.92 5.70 22.08
C ALA A 647 5.95 5.50 23.25
N LEU A 648 5.23 4.38 23.24
CA LEU A 648 4.17 4.13 24.21
C LEU A 648 4.71 3.41 25.44
N THR A 649 4.06 3.60 26.59
CA THR A 649 4.41 2.96 27.88
C THR A 649 4.69 1.46 27.77
N CYS A 650 3.93 0.75 26.94
CA CYS A 650 4.03 -0.70 26.74
C CYS A 650 5.12 -1.13 25.76
N ALA A 651 6.01 -0.24 25.34
CA ALA A 651 7.17 -0.61 24.53
C ALA A 651 8.00 -1.70 25.22
N VAL A 652 8.53 -2.63 24.42
CA VAL A 652 9.40 -3.72 24.89
C VAL A 652 10.86 -3.31 24.70
N TYR A 653 11.66 -3.41 25.77
CA TYR A 653 13.06 -2.98 25.76
C TYR A 653 13.95 -3.84 26.70
N PRO A 654 15.27 -3.96 26.46
CA PRO A 654 16.19 -4.66 27.35
C PRO A 654 16.22 -4.07 28.76
N LYS A 655 16.19 -4.92 29.79
CA LYS A 655 16.37 -4.51 31.20
C LYS A 655 17.69 -3.76 31.43
N ASP A 656 18.72 -4.07 30.64
CA ASP A 656 20.01 -3.39 30.70
C ASP A 656 19.92 -1.89 30.34
N LEU A 657 19.07 -1.52 29.38
CA LEU A 657 18.85 -0.10 29.05
C LEU A 657 18.22 0.66 30.22
N TRP A 658 17.28 0.04 30.94
CA TRP A 658 16.74 0.62 32.17
C TRP A 658 17.82 0.82 33.25
N ARG A 659 18.74 -0.15 33.41
CA ARG A 659 19.87 -0.03 34.35
C ARG A 659 20.79 1.14 33.96
N ARG A 660 21.20 1.21 32.69
CA ARG A 660 22.08 2.27 32.17
C ARG A 660 21.44 3.66 32.25
N ALA A 661 20.11 3.72 32.07
CA ALA A 661 19.35 4.96 32.24
C ALA A 661 19.22 5.41 33.70
N GLY A 662 19.47 4.53 34.68
CA GLY A 662 19.20 4.81 36.08
C GLY A 662 17.71 4.79 36.45
N GLY A 663 16.91 4.08 35.65
CA GLY A 663 15.47 3.88 35.85
C GLY A 663 14.56 5.04 35.41
N TYR A 664 13.26 4.85 35.60
CA TYR A 664 12.24 5.88 35.39
C TYR A 664 12.39 6.99 36.43
N ARG A 665 12.13 8.23 36.01
CA ARG A 665 12.18 9.42 36.86
C ARG A 665 10.81 10.09 36.88
N ASP A 666 10.32 10.40 38.08
CA ASP A 666 9.06 11.11 38.27
C ASP A 666 9.32 12.62 38.45
N SER A 667 8.33 13.46 38.13
CA SER A 667 8.31 14.86 38.55
C SER A 667 7.43 15.08 39.78
N ASP A 668 7.67 16.18 40.50
CA ASP A 668 6.84 16.59 41.63
C ASP A 668 5.50 17.18 41.15
N PRO A 669 4.35 16.51 41.36
CA PRO A 669 3.05 16.98 40.85
C PRO A 669 2.52 18.21 41.60
N VAL A 670 3.10 18.59 42.74
CA VAL A 670 2.78 19.89 43.36
C VAL A 670 3.27 21.02 42.46
N THR A 671 4.43 20.80 41.83
CA THR A 671 5.06 21.76 40.92
C THR A 671 4.68 21.54 39.46
N GLY A 672 4.29 20.32 39.08
CA GLY A 672 3.77 19.96 37.76
C GLY A 672 4.13 18.52 37.35
N HIS A 673 3.22 17.83 36.67
CA HIS A 673 3.46 16.47 36.18
C HIS A 673 4.03 16.46 34.75
N VAL A 674 5.16 15.77 34.59
CA VAL A 674 5.77 15.40 33.31
C VAL A 674 5.64 13.89 33.16
N HIS A 675 5.28 13.43 31.97
CA HIS A 675 5.14 12.01 31.67
C HIS A 675 6.48 11.27 31.89
N GLU A 676 6.47 10.27 32.79
CA GLU A 676 7.69 9.58 33.21
C GLU A 676 8.27 8.67 32.12
N ASP A 677 7.40 8.16 31.25
CA ASP A 677 7.75 7.36 30.08
C ASP A 677 8.41 8.23 29.01
N TRP A 678 7.89 9.42 28.74
CA TRP A 678 8.51 10.36 27.80
C TRP A 678 9.93 10.75 28.24
N LEU A 679 10.13 11.07 29.52
CA LEU A 679 11.46 11.29 30.09
C LEU A 679 12.39 10.11 29.87
N PHE A 680 11.87 8.89 30.04
CA PHE A 680 12.63 7.66 29.90
C PHE A 680 13.00 7.36 28.44
N TRP A 681 12.10 7.55 27.47
CA TRP A 681 12.37 7.27 26.06
C TRP A 681 13.43 8.20 25.47
N VAL A 682 13.36 9.50 25.76
CA VAL A 682 14.41 10.46 25.35
C VAL A 682 15.76 10.07 25.94
N ARG A 683 15.77 9.62 27.20
CA ARG A 683 16.98 9.15 27.87
C ARG A 683 17.57 7.92 27.18
N LEU A 684 16.74 6.93 26.82
CA LEU A 684 17.22 5.74 26.10
C LEU A 684 17.78 6.11 24.72
N ALA A 685 17.08 6.98 23.98
CA ALA A 685 17.54 7.46 22.67
C ALA A 685 18.88 8.20 22.77
N ALA A 686 19.05 9.07 23.78
CA ALA A 686 20.32 9.75 24.06
C ALA A 686 21.44 8.76 24.41
N LEU A 687 21.14 7.64 25.06
CA LEU A 687 22.08 6.55 25.32
C LEU A 687 22.37 5.66 24.10
N GLY A 688 21.88 6.05 22.92
CA GLY A 688 22.13 5.41 21.63
C GLY A 688 21.14 4.30 21.27
N ALA A 689 20.04 4.14 22.01
CA ALA A 689 19.05 3.11 21.74
C ALA A 689 18.30 3.35 20.42
N ARG A 690 18.13 2.28 19.62
CA ARG A 690 17.38 2.31 18.35
C ARG A 690 15.92 1.89 18.57
N PHE A 691 14.99 2.67 18.04
CA PHE A 691 13.55 2.47 18.19
C PHE A 691 12.91 1.99 16.88
N ILE A 692 11.89 1.16 17.00
CA ILE A 692 10.99 0.78 15.90
C ILE A 692 9.54 0.78 16.38
N GLY A 693 8.66 1.36 15.56
CA GLY A 693 7.21 1.42 15.75
C GLY A 693 6.50 0.37 14.90
N ILE A 694 5.81 -0.57 15.55
CA ILE A 694 4.86 -1.47 14.89
C ILE A 694 3.57 -0.69 14.67
N ARG A 695 3.12 -0.57 13.42
CA ARG A 695 1.95 0.27 13.07
C ARG A 695 0.62 -0.31 13.51
N GLU A 696 0.55 -1.62 13.70
CA GLU A 696 -0.66 -2.29 14.16
C GLU A 696 -1.11 -1.79 15.54
N PRO A 697 -2.43 -1.63 15.78
CA PRO A 697 -2.98 -1.18 17.06
C PRO A 697 -2.94 -2.29 18.13
N LEU A 698 -1.73 -2.67 18.54
CA LEU A 698 -1.49 -3.77 19.47
C LEU A 698 -1.56 -3.35 20.94
N PHE A 699 -1.67 -2.05 21.22
CA PHE A 699 -1.96 -1.52 22.54
C PHE A 699 -3.37 -0.96 22.60
N LEU A 700 -4.17 -1.50 23.51
CA LEU A 700 -5.56 -1.12 23.69
C LEU A 700 -5.65 -0.23 24.92
N TYR A 701 -5.80 1.06 24.69
CA TYR A 701 -5.78 2.09 25.73
C TYR A 701 -7.21 2.41 26.20
N ARG A 702 -7.46 2.35 27.50
CA ARG A 702 -8.80 2.63 28.05
C ARG A 702 -9.01 4.12 28.22
N SER A 703 -9.98 4.68 27.50
CA SER A 703 -10.47 6.03 27.75
C SER A 703 -11.60 5.99 28.79
N HIS A 704 -11.36 6.57 29.97
CA HIS A 704 -12.38 6.77 31.01
C HIS A 704 -12.03 7.96 31.92
N GLY A 705 -13.03 8.78 32.27
CA GLY A 705 -12.96 9.75 33.36
C GLY A 705 -11.71 10.66 33.41
N GLU A 706 -11.30 11.03 34.65
CA GLU A 706 -10.04 11.73 34.92
C GLU A 706 -8.94 10.69 35.24
N THR A 707 -7.91 10.62 34.41
CA THR A 707 -6.73 9.76 34.52
C THR A 707 -5.49 10.60 34.85
N LEU A 708 -4.36 9.95 35.15
CA LEU A 708 -3.08 10.65 35.35
C LEU A 708 -2.71 11.49 34.12
N SER A 709 -2.97 10.96 32.92
CA SER A 709 -2.64 11.55 31.62
C SER A 709 -3.57 12.69 31.16
N ASN A 710 -4.73 12.89 31.80
CA ASN A 710 -5.65 14.00 31.48
C ASN A 710 -6.02 14.87 32.70
N SER A 711 -5.38 14.64 33.85
CA SER A 711 -5.60 15.39 35.09
C SER A 711 -5.17 16.85 34.97
N ARG A 712 -5.73 17.72 35.81
CA ARG A 712 -5.35 19.16 35.86
C ARG A 712 -3.88 19.42 36.19
N ALA A 713 -3.16 18.42 36.70
CA ALA A 713 -1.75 18.51 37.06
C ALA A 713 -0.79 18.24 35.89
N VAL A 714 -1.31 17.70 34.77
CA VAL A 714 -0.52 17.49 33.54
C VAL A 714 -0.18 18.83 32.92
N LEU A 715 1.11 19.03 32.65
CA LEU A 715 1.59 20.24 32.02
C LEU A 715 1.27 20.25 30.52
N ASP A 716 1.14 21.44 29.95
CA ASP A 716 0.98 21.61 28.51
C ASP A 716 2.17 21.00 27.76
N ASN A 717 1.93 20.44 26.57
CA ASN A 717 2.97 19.76 25.79
C ASN A 717 4.19 20.65 25.54
N ASP A 718 4.03 21.95 25.29
CA ASP A 718 5.16 22.84 25.06
C ASP A 718 6.04 23.00 26.32
N VAL A 719 5.42 23.00 27.51
CA VAL A 719 6.13 23.02 28.79
C VAL A 719 6.82 21.66 29.02
N GLN A 720 6.15 20.56 28.71
CA GLN A 720 6.72 19.22 28.84
C GLN A 720 7.95 19.04 27.95
N LYS A 721 7.95 19.50 26.69
CA LYS A 721 9.13 19.47 25.80
C LYS A 721 10.36 20.11 26.44
N ILE A 722 10.20 21.32 26.98
CA ILE A 722 11.30 22.05 27.65
C ILE A 722 11.80 21.26 28.85
N LEU A 723 10.89 20.69 29.65
CA LEU A 723 11.24 19.91 30.82
C LEU A 723 11.91 18.59 30.48
N VAL A 724 11.46 17.91 29.43
CA VAL A 724 12.04 16.65 28.95
C VAL A 724 13.46 16.86 28.46
N HIS A 725 13.70 17.96 27.74
CA HIS A 725 15.05 18.37 27.37
C HIS A 725 15.89 18.64 28.63
N ARG A 726 15.43 19.55 29.51
CA ARG A 726 16.16 19.97 30.70
C ARG A 726 16.48 18.79 31.64
N PHE A 727 15.52 17.92 31.90
CA PHE A 727 15.67 16.79 32.82
C PHE A 727 16.50 15.63 32.26
N ASN A 728 16.89 15.69 30.98
CA ASN A 728 17.82 14.78 30.34
C ASN A 728 19.11 15.47 29.87
N GLU A 729 19.38 16.72 30.28
CA GLU A 729 20.64 17.43 29.95
C GLU A 729 21.89 16.64 30.36
N ASP A 730 21.79 15.81 31.40
CA ASP A 730 22.89 14.96 31.87
C ASP A 730 23.31 13.87 30.86
N VAL A 731 22.43 13.50 29.92
CA VAL A 731 22.72 12.52 28.85
C VAL A 731 22.67 13.10 27.44
N LEU A 732 22.13 14.31 27.26
CA LEU A 732 22.06 15.01 25.99
C LEU A 732 23.36 15.77 25.68
N THR A 733 24.48 15.07 25.73
CA THR A 733 25.78 15.65 25.30
C THR A 733 25.84 15.75 23.78
N GLU A 734 26.68 16.64 23.24
CA GLU A 734 26.86 16.76 21.78
C GLU A 734 27.26 15.43 21.13
N GLU A 735 28.11 14.65 21.80
CA GLU A 735 28.52 13.33 21.33
C GLU A 735 27.37 12.32 21.33
N ALA A 736 26.53 12.33 22.38
CA ALA A 736 25.36 11.47 22.48
C ALA A 736 24.33 11.78 21.39
N ILE A 737 24.06 13.07 21.16
CA ILE A 737 23.16 13.54 20.10
C ILE A 737 23.70 13.11 18.72
N ARG A 738 25.00 13.34 18.46
CA ARG A 738 25.63 12.91 17.20
C ARG A 738 25.52 11.41 17.01
N THR A 739 25.83 10.62 18.04
CA THR A 739 25.75 9.14 18.00
C THR A 739 24.32 8.67 17.75
N ALA A 740 23.33 9.25 18.44
CA ALA A 740 21.92 8.93 18.23
C ALA A 740 21.45 9.25 16.81
N ARG A 741 21.88 10.39 16.24
CA ARG A 741 21.56 10.78 14.85
C ARG A 741 22.24 9.86 13.84
N THR A 742 23.52 9.52 14.02
CA THR A 742 24.23 8.55 13.18
C THR A 742 23.56 7.18 13.24
N ASN A 743 23.18 6.73 14.44
CA ASN A 743 22.45 5.47 14.60
C ASN A 743 21.07 5.49 13.92
N GLY A 744 20.37 6.62 13.94
CA GLY A 744 19.09 6.79 13.25
C GLY A 744 19.21 6.81 11.72
N ALA A 745 20.36 7.21 11.17
CA ALA A 745 20.58 7.33 9.73
C ALA A 745 20.97 6.01 9.04
N SER A 746 21.57 5.06 9.76
CA SER A 746 21.99 3.77 9.19
C SER A 746 21.02 2.65 9.54
N PRO A 747 20.71 1.71 8.62
CA PRO A 747 19.91 0.53 8.94
C PRO A 747 20.57 -0.30 10.05
N PRO A 748 19.79 -0.88 10.98
CA PRO A 748 20.36 -1.70 12.05
C PRO A 748 20.96 -2.99 11.48
N PRO A 749 22.04 -3.51 12.08
CA PRO A 749 22.59 -4.79 11.66
C PRO A 749 21.62 -5.93 11.98
N ARG A 750 21.64 -6.98 11.14
CA ARG A 750 20.96 -8.24 11.43
C ARG A 750 21.73 -9.01 12.50
N LEU A 751 21.03 -9.55 13.49
CA LEU A 751 21.67 -10.31 14.58
C LEU A 751 21.67 -11.81 14.24
N PRO A 752 22.80 -12.53 14.43
CA PRO A 752 22.85 -13.97 14.23
C PRO A 752 21.95 -14.70 15.24
N GLN A 753 21.11 -15.63 14.74
CA GLN A 753 19.89 -16.15 15.40
C GLN A 753 20.12 -16.76 16.80
N SER A 754 19.19 -16.48 17.72
CA SER A 754 19.36 -16.74 19.16
C SER A 754 18.35 -17.70 19.81
N PHE A 755 17.25 -18.06 19.14
CA PHE A 755 16.16 -18.88 19.70
C PHE A 755 16.39 -20.38 19.61
N ALA A 756 17.17 -20.84 18.62
CA ALA A 756 17.35 -22.27 18.30
C ALA A 756 17.89 -23.11 19.49
N SER A 757 18.53 -22.48 20.48
CA SER A 757 19.03 -23.15 21.69
C SER A 757 18.02 -23.19 22.86
N ARG A 758 16.82 -22.61 22.73
CA ARG A 758 15.98 -22.28 23.89
C ARG A 758 14.72 -23.18 24.02
N ARG A 759 14.68 -24.00 25.08
CA ARG A 759 13.64 -25.01 25.33
C ARG A 759 12.28 -24.48 25.82
N ARG A 760 12.19 -23.27 26.40
CA ARG A 760 10.94 -22.69 26.95
C ARG A 760 10.00 -22.05 25.93
N PHE A 761 10.43 -21.95 24.67
CA PHE A 761 9.69 -21.31 23.57
C PHE A 761 8.77 -22.26 22.83
N HIS A 762 8.96 -23.57 23.01
CA HIS A 762 8.23 -24.61 22.30
C HIS A 762 6.94 -24.91 23.03
N ILE A 763 5.82 -24.54 22.44
CA ILE A 763 4.52 -24.97 22.91
C ILE A 763 4.28 -26.37 22.36
N GLN A 764 4.05 -27.34 23.24
CA GLN A 764 3.54 -28.64 22.83
C GLN A 764 2.02 -28.52 22.69
N PRO A 765 1.47 -28.52 21.46
CA PRO A 765 0.04 -28.43 21.26
C PRO A 765 -0.63 -29.70 21.79
N ALA A 766 -1.81 -29.55 22.40
CA ALA A 766 -2.61 -30.68 22.88
C ALA A 766 -3.20 -31.51 21.73
N GLY A 767 -3.30 -30.92 20.53
CA GLY A 767 -3.79 -31.53 19.31
C GLY A 767 -2.88 -31.22 18.10
N PRO A 768 -3.37 -31.48 16.88
CA PRO A 768 -2.67 -31.14 15.65
C PRO A 768 -2.38 -29.63 15.53
N SER A 769 -1.28 -29.28 14.86
CA SER A 769 -0.83 -27.89 14.68
C SER A 769 -0.59 -27.58 13.21
N LEU A 770 -1.23 -26.51 12.75
CA LEU A 770 -1.28 -26.09 11.35
C LEU A 770 -0.88 -24.62 11.22
N LEU A 771 0.00 -24.32 10.27
CA LEU A 771 0.27 -22.96 9.79
C LEU A 771 -0.39 -22.78 8.43
N ILE A 772 -1.27 -21.80 8.31
CA ILE A 772 -1.86 -21.39 7.03
C ILE A 772 -1.10 -20.18 6.51
N ALA A 773 -0.61 -20.25 5.28
CA ALA A 773 0.09 -19.16 4.62
C ALA A 773 -0.69 -18.68 3.40
N MET A 774 -1.14 -17.43 3.43
CA MET A 774 -1.96 -16.85 2.36
C MET A 774 -1.50 -15.43 2.01
N PRO A 775 -1.87 -14.86 0.85
CA PRO A 775 -1.42 -13.53 0.50
C PRO A 775 -2.05 -12.48 1.43
N PHE A 776 -3.34 -12.59 1.72
CA PHE A 776 -4.10 -11.60 2.47
C PHE A 776 -5.39 -12.18 3.09
N LEU A 777 -6.06 -11.37 3.93
CA LEU A 777 -7.42 -11.61 4.45
C LEU A 777 -8.34 -10.48 4.03
N VAL A 778 -8.92 -10.58 2.83
CA VAL A 778 -9.85 -9.57 2.27
C VAL A 778 -11.26 -10.11 2.13
N LEU A 779 -12.22 -9.26 1.76
CA LEU A 779 -13.59 -9.68 1.49
C LEU A 779 -13.64 -10.54 0.21
N GLY A 780 -13.80 -11.85 0.37
CA GLY A 780 -13.90 -12.79 -0.75
C GLY A 780 -14.57 -14.11 -0.38
N GLY A 781 -14.87 -14.91 -1.41
CA GLY A 781 -15.49 -16.23 -1.25
C GLY A 781 -14.55 -17.26 -0.63
N ALA A 782 -13.25 -17.18 -0.96
CA ALA A 782 -12.22 -18.06 -0.42
C ALA A 782 -12.03 -17.85 1.09
N GLU A 783 -12.00 -16.61 1.57
CA GLU A 783 -11.86 -16.29 2.99
C GLU A 783 -13.08 -16.75 3.80
N ARG A 784 -14.28 -16.74 3.22
CA ARG A 784 -15.47 -17.28 3.87
C ARG A 784 -15.43 -18.80 4.00
N LEU A 785 -14.96 -19.49 2.96
CA LEU A 785 -14.71 -20.93 3.02
C LEU A 785 -13.66 -21.25 4.11
N LEU A 786 -12.53 -20.56 4.06
CA LEU A 786 -11.40 -20.81 4.95
C LEU A 786 -11.73 -20.50 6.40
N SER A 787 -12.46 -19.44 6.70
CA SER A 787 -12.89 -19.14 8.07
C SER A 787 -13.79 -20.25 8.62
N GLY A 788 -14.65 -20.84 7.79
CA GLY A 788 -15.44 -22.03 8.12
C GLY A 788 -14.58 -23.26 8.43
N ILE A 789 -13.57 -23.54 7.58
CA ILE A 789 -12.61 -24.64 7.79
C ILE A 789 -11.82 -24.44 9.08
N VAL A 790 -11.22 -23.27 9.27
CA VAL A 790 -10.43 -22.93 10.46
C VAL A 790 -11.29 -23.02 11.72
N SER A 791 -12.52 -22.53 11.68
CA SER A 791 -13.47 -22.65 12.79
C SER A 791 -13.78 -24.11 13.15
N GLN A 792 -13.95 -24.98 12.16
CA GLN A 792 -14.20 -26.40 12.39
C GLN A 792 -12.97 -27.10 12.98
N LEU A 793 -11.78 -26.83 12.44
CA LEU A 793 -10.53 -27.38 12.93
C LEU A 793 -10.29 -26.95 14.39
N ALA A 794 -10.45 -25.67 14.70
CA ALA A 794 -10.28 -25.14 16.06
C ALA A 794 -11.27 -25.79 17.05
N LYS A 795 -12.54 -25.96 16.66
CA LYS A 795 -13.55 -26.68 17.47
C LYS A 795 -13.15 -28.12 17.76
N ASN A 796 -12.44 -28.77 16.83
CA ASN A 796 -11.94 -30.13 16.97
C ASN A 796 -10.55 -30.21 17.63
N GLY A 797 -10.08 -29.11 18.23
CA GLY A 797 -8.86 -29.07 19.04
C GLY A 797 -7.58 -28.85 18.24
N TRP A 798 -7.67 -28.46 16.97
CA TRP A 798 -6.49 -28.02 16.21
C TRP A 798 -6.01 -26.66 16.69
N ARG A 799 -4.69 -26.49 16.75
CA ARG A 799 -4.07 -25.18 16.86
C ARG A 799 -3.80 -24.66 15.45
N VAL A 800 -4.41 -23.54 15.10
CA VAL A 800 -4.24 -22.92 13.78
C VAL A 800 -3.51 -21.59 13.93
N THR A 801 -2.41 -21.42 13.22
CA THR A 801 -1.66 -20.17 13.07
C THR A 801 -1.86 -19.68 11.63
N ILE A 802 -2.04 -18.38 11.42
CA ILE A 802 -2.25 -17.79 10.08
C ILE A 802 -1.19 -16.72 9.85
N VAL A 803 -0.54 -16.75 8.68
CA VAL A 803 0.36 -15.69 8.21
C VAL A 803 -0.13 -15.12 6.88
N THR A 804 -0.06 -13.79 6.73
CA THR A 804 -0.29 -13.13 5.45
C THR A 804 0.97 -12.45 4.91
N THR A 805 1.18 -12.50 3.59
CA THR A 805 2.43 -12.07 2.94
C THR A 805 2.29 -10.91 1.96
N VAL A 806 1.11 -10.33 1.80
CA VAL A 806 0.85 -9.20 0.90
C VAL A 806 0.22 -8.06 1.70
N PRO A 807 0.71 -6.81 1.56
CA PRO A 807 0.10 -5.66 2.19
C PRO A 807 -1.28 -5.38 1.58
N VAL A 808 -2.27 -5.12 2.43
CA VAL A 808 -3.65 -4.82 1.99
C VAL A 808 -4.05 -3.45 2.53
N GLY A 809 -4.49 -2.57 1.64
CA GLY A 809 -5.13 -1.30 2.02
C GLY A 809 -6.54 -1.51 2.57
N GLN A 810 -6.99 -0.62 3.47
CA GLN A 810 -8.33 -0.67 4.10
C GLN A 810 -9.51 -0.75 3.10
N ALA A 811 -9.26 -0.32 1.86
CA ALA A 811 -10.14 -0.44 0.68
C ALA A 811 -10.81 -1.82 0.49
N HIS A 812 -10.06 -2.90 0.70
CA HIS A 812 -10.44 -4.26 0.27
C HIS A 812 -11.30 -5.00 1.32
N GLY A 813 -11.60 -4.33 2.43
CA GLY A 813 -12.14 -4.96 3.64
C GLY A 813 -11.09 -5.81 4.35
N ASP A 814 -11.21 -5.90 5.68
CA ASP A 814 -10.35 -6.75 6.51
C ASP A 814 -11.21 -7.86 7.12
N THR A 815 -10.98 -9.11 6.70
CA THR A 815 -11.71 -10.29 7.18
C THR A 815 -11.02 -11.00 8.34
N THR A 816 -9.99 -10.40 8.95
CA THR A 816 -9.28 -10.95 10.12
C THR A 816 -10.25 -11.36 11.24
N SER A 817 -11.27 -10.52 11.51
CA SER A 817 -12.31 -10.80 12.50
C SER A 817 -13.09 -12.10 12.26
N TRP A 818 -13.16 -12.59 11.02
CA TRP A 818 -13.82 -13.86 10.70
C TRP A 818 -13.04 -15.06 11.26
N PHE A 819 -11.73 -14.91 11.42
CA PHE A 819 -10.83 -15.94 11.94
C PHE A 819 -10.55 -15.78 13.44
N GLU A 820 -10.67 -14.58 14.00
CA GLU A 820 -10.41 -14.29 15.42
C GLU A 820 -11.27 -15.12 16.39
N SER A 821 -12.46 -15.54 15.95
CA SER A 821 -13.32 -16.45 16.73
C SER A 821 -12.74 -17.86 16.88
N ALA A 822 -11.83 -18.25 16.00
CA ALA A 822 -11.23 -19.58 15.93
C ALA A 822 -9.75 -19.56 16.37
N THR A 823 -9.00 -18.52 16.04
CA THR A 823 -7.61 -18.35 16.46
C THR A 823 -7.21 -16.88 16.58
N LEU A 824 -6.42 -16.57 17.60
CA LEU A 824 -5.80 -15.25 17.79
C LEU A 824 -4.36 -15.20 17.22
N GLU A 825 -3.85 -16.31 16.70
CA GLU A 825 -2.50 -16.43 16.12
C GLU A 825 -2.48 -16.00 14.66
N ILE A 826 -2.81 -14.74 14.41
CA ILE A 826 -2.87 -14.15 13.08
C ILE A 826 -1.76 -13.10 12.94
N PHE A 827 -0.86 -13.33 11.98
CA PHE A 827 0.33 -12.51 11.77
C PHE A 827 0.36 -11.96 10.35
N HIS A 828 0.04 -10.67 10.22
CA HIS A 828 0.20 -9.97 8.95
C HIS A 828 1.64 -9.47 8.80
N LEU A 829 2.52 -10.26 8.18
CA LEU A 829 3.95 -9.96 8.11
C LEU A 829 4.26 -8.54 7.58
N PRO A 830 3.61 -8.05 6.49
CA PRO A 830 3.85 -6.70 5.97
C PRO A 830 3.48 -5.56 6.94
N ARG A 831 2.68 -5.82 7.99
CA ARG A 831 2.21 -4.77 8.91
C ARG A 831 3.19 -4.48 10.06
N PHE A 832 4.16 -5.37 10.32
CA PHE A 832 5.09 -5.21 11.44
C PHE A 832 6.55 -5.60 11.15
N LEU A 833 6.82 -6.26 10.01
CA LEU A 833 8.11 -6.87 9.75
C LEU A 833 8.58 -6.60 8.31
N GLU A 834 9.85 -6.22 8.15
CA GLU A 834 10.47 -6.07 6.83
C GLU A 834 10.66 -7.44 6.16
N GLN A 835 10.52 -7.49 4.82
CA GLN A 835 10.42 -8.75 4.07
C GLN A 835 11.62 -9.68 4.25
N GLU A 836 12.81 -9.13 4.46
CA GLU A 836 14.04 -9.91 4.68
C GLU A 836 13.98 -10.82 5.92
N TYR A 837 13.15 -10.48 6.92
CA TYR A 837 12.96 -11.26 8.16
C TYR A 837 11.77 -12.23 8.10
N TRP A 838 10.94 -12.19 7.04
CA TRP A 838 9.71 -13.00 6.99
C TRP A 838 9.99 -14.51 7.04
N ARG A 839 11.04 -14.96 6.35
CA ARG A 839 11.47 -16.36 6.39
C ARG A 839 11.83 -16.78 7.82
N ASP A 840 12.65 -15.98 8.50
CA ASP A 840 13.05 -16.24 9.89
C ASP A 840 11.84 -16.28 10.83
N PHE A 841 10.84 -15.42 10.59
CA PHE A 841 9.62 -15.40 11.39
C PHE A 841 8.77 -16.65 11.17
N ILE A 842 8.64 -17.11 9.92
CA ILE A 842 7.97 -18.37 9.61
C ILE A 842 8.70 -19.55 10.26
N ASP A 843 10.04 -19.60 10.15
CA ASP A 843 10.87 -20.61 10.83
C ASP A 843 10.66 -20.59 12.35
N HIS A 844 10.58 -19.39 12.95
CA HIS A 844 10.26 -19.19 14.36
C HIS A 844 8.88 -19.73 14.72
N LEU A 845 7.84 -19.47 13.92
CA LEU A 845 6.50 -20.00 14.17
C LEU A 845 6.46 -21.53 14.04
N LEU A 846 7.09 -22.08 13.00
CA LEU A 846 7.15 -23.53 12.79
C LEU A 846 7.76 -24.25 14.01
N GLN A 847 8.85 -23.69 14.56
CA GLN A 847 9.53 -24.25 15.73
C GLN A 847 8.77 -23.99 17.03
N SER A 848 8.45 -22.73 17.33
CA SER A 848 7.86 -22.32 18.61
C SER A 848 6.45 -22.87 18.82
N LYS A 849 5.66 -23.05 17.75
CA LYS A 849 4.31 -23.64 17.82
C LYS A 849 4.29 -25.14 17.51
N ASN A 850 5.45 -25.74 17.26
CA ASN A 850 5.60 -27.14 16.86
C ASN A 850 4.67 -27.49 15.70
N ILE A 851 4.68 -26.69 14.64
CA ILE A 851 3.81 -26.86 13.48
C ILE A 851 4.18 -28.14 12.74
N GLN A 852 3.19 -28.99 12.50
CA GLN A 852 3.35 -30.27 11.80
C GLN A 852 2.93 -30.19 10.33
N LEU A 853 2.04 -29.25 10.02
CA LEU A 853 1.47 -29.06 8.71
C LEU A 853 1.54 -27.59 8.30
N LEU A 854 2.10 -27.32 7.12
CA LEU A 854 2.03 -26.03 6.44
C LEU A 854 1.00 -26.15 5.32
N TRP A 855 -0.04 -25.30 5.34
CA TRP A 855 -1.02 -25.22 4.28
C TRP A 855 -0.83 -23.90 3.53
N VAL A 856 -0.30 -23.99 2.32
CA VAL A 856 -0.13 -22.85 1.42
C VAL A 856 -1.45 -22.60 0.70
N ILE A 857 -1.84 -21.34 0.62
CA ILE A 857 -3.07 -20.90 -0.04
C ILE A 857 -2.73 -19.62 -0.80
N GLY A 858 -2.08 -19.77 -1.95
CA GLY A 858 -1.76 -18.64 -2.84
C GLY A 858 -0.66 -17.69 -2.35
N SER A 859 0.08 -18.03 -1.28
CA SER A 859 1.21 -17.20 -0.85
C SER A 859 2.45 -17.45 -1.70
N ALA A 860 2.65 -16.63 -2.73
CA ALA A 860 3.83 -16.67 -3.62
C ALA A 860 5.16 -16.69 -2.84
N PHE A 861 5.28 -15.81 -1.83
CA PHE A 861 6.46 -15.77 -0.97
C PHE A 861 6.74 -17.12 -0.29
N VAL A 862 5.72 -17.78 0.26
CA VAL A 862 5.91 -19.05 0.96
C VAL A 862 6.21 -20.20 -0.01
N TYR A 863 5.63 -20.21 -1.21
CA TYR A 863 6.02 -21.15 -2.27
C TYR A 863 7.53 -21.10 -2.53
N ASP A 864 8.10 -19.90 -2.71
CA ASP A 864 9.54 -19.72 -2.94
C ASP A 864 10.41 -20.19 -1.76
N GLN A 865 9.85 -20.24 -0.54
CA GLN A 865 10.56 -20.73 0.62
C GLN A 865 10.42 -22.24 0.84
N LEU A 866 9.51 -22.95 0.15
CA LEU A 866 9.22 -24.36 0.38
C LEU A 866 10.46 -25.27 0.34
N PRO A 867 11.38 -25.16 -0.65
CA PRO A 867 12.58 -26.00 -0.67
C PRO A 867 13.46 -25.81 0.57
N ALA A 868 13.68 -24.56 0.98
CA ALA A 868 14.48 -24.23 2.16
C ALA A 868 13.77 -24.65 3.48
N LEU A 869 12.45 -24.56 3.53
CA LEU A 869 11.64 -25.01 4.67
C LEU A 869 11.66 -26.53 4.80
N LYS A 870 11.45 -27.28 3.71
CA LYS A 870 11.54 -28.76 3.71
C LYS A 870 12.94 -29.24 4.09
N LEU A 871 14.00 -28.57 3.64
CA LEU A 871 15.37 -28.91 4.01
C LEU A 871 15.62 -28.78 5.51
N ARG A 872 15.11 -27.71 6.15
CA ARG A 872 15.33 -27.41 7.57
C ARG A 872 14.28 -28.07 8.49
N HIS A 873 13.12 -28.42 7.94
CA HIS A 873 12.04 -29.15 8.60
C HIS A 873 11.61 -30.36 7.75
N PRO A 874 12.41 -31.45 7.68
CA PRO A 874 12.13 -32.59 6.78
C PRO A 874 10.80 -33.33 7.07
N ARG A 875 10.28 -33.19 8.30
CA ARG A 875 9.00 -33.79 8.73
C ARG A 875 7.80 -32.85 8.61
N LEU A 876 7.99 -31.66 8.01
CA LEU A 876 6.88 -30.73 7.77
C LEU A 876 6.04 -31.26 6.62
N ALA A 877 4.80 -31.63 6.89
CA ALA A 877 3.83 -31.90 5.84
C ALA A 877 3.43 -30.58 5.17
N VAL A 878 3.27 -30.58 3.85
CA VAL A 878 2.88 -29.41 3.07
C VAL A 878 1.63 -29.73 2.27
N ALA A 879 0.55 -29.02 2.56
CA ALA A 879 -0.67 -29.02 1.76
C ALA A 879 -0.75 -27.73 0.95
N ASP A 880 -1.47 -27.78 -0.16
CA ASP A 880 -1.79 -26.61 -0.99
C ASP A 880 -3.30 -26.54 -1.29
N LEU A 881 -3.83 -25.36 -1.60
CA LEU A 881 -5.23 -25.18 -2.04
C LEU A 881 -5.30 -24.30 -3.29
N LEU A 882 -5.88 -24.85 -4.37
CA LEU A 882 -6.03 -24.17 -5.65
C LEU A 882 -7.51 -24.02 -6.03
N PHE A 883 -7.89 -22.81 -6.42
CA PHE A 883 -9.27 -22.45 -6.77
C PHE A 883 -9.55 -22.46 -8.28
N ASN A 884 -8.55 -22.13 -9.10
CA ASN A 884 -8.66 -21.98 -10.55
C ASN A 884 -7.38 -22.50 -11.24
N THR A 885 -7.37 -22.52 -12.59
CA THR A 885 -6.27 -23.03 -13.42
C THR A 885 -5.18 -22.00 -13.69
N VAL A 886 -5.29 -20.79 -13.12
CA VAL A 886 -4.48 -19.61 -13.44
C VAL A 886 -3.83 -19.04 -12.17
N GLY A 887 -2.67 -18.39 -12.30
CA GLY A 887 -1.99 -17.76 -11.16
C GLY A 887 -1.24 -18.77 -10.30
N HIS A 888 -1.78 -19.12 -9.13
CA HIS A 888 -1.08 -19.94 -8.13
C HIS A 888 -0.80 -21.38 -8.58
N THR A 889 -1.46 -21.85 -9.64
CA THR A 889 -1.16 -23.15 -10.25
C THR A 889 0.28 -23.24 -10.77
N ALA A 890 0.86 -22.17 -11.32
CA ALA A 890 2.27 -22.14 -11.73
C ALA A 890 3.22 -22.32 -10.54
N ASN A 891 2.97 -21.60 -9.44
CA ASN A 891 3.79 -21.73 -8.22
C ASN A 891 3.71 -23.14 -7.67
N ASN A 892 2.51 -23.71 -7.61
CA ASN A 892 2.30 -25.09 -7.22
C ASN A 892 3.09 -26.08 -8.10
N ARG A 893 3.10 -25.89 -9.44
CA ARG A 893 3.88 -26.76 -10.35
C ARG A 893 5.38 -26.60 -10.17
N ARG A 894 5.88 -25.36 -10.06
CA ARG A 894 7.30 -25.05 -9.85
C ARG A 894 7.86 -25.72 -8.60
N TYR A 895 7.04 -25.87 -7.55
CA TYR A 895 7.43 -26.43 -6.26
C TYR A 895 6.74 -27.77 -5.95
N ALA A 896 6.29 -28.51 -6.97
CA ALA A 896 5.49 -29.74 -6.80
C ALA A 896 6.21 -30.82 -5.97
N ASP A 897 7.55 -30.88 -6.02
CA ASP A 897 8.34 -31.82 -5.21
C ASP A 897 8.30 -31.53 -3.71
N CYS A 898 7.92 -30.31 -3.32
CA CYS A 898 7.80 -29.89 -1.93
C CYS A 898 6.38 -29.97 -1.38
N ILE A 899 5.36 -30.24 -2.21
CA ILE A 899 3.94 -30.20 -1.84
C ILE A 899 3.39 -31.61 -1.71
N ASP A 900 3.04 -32.07 -0.52
CA ASP A 900 2.63 -33.46 -0.31
C ASP A 900 1.19 -33.74 -0.78
N LEU A 901 0.29 -32.76 -0.68
CA LEU A 901 -1.13 -32.86 -1.07
C LEU A 901 -1.64 -31.52 -1.63
N THR A 902 -2.38 -31.55 -2.73
CA THR A 902 -3.07 -30.38 -3.29
C THR A 902 -4.59 -30.55 -3.20
N PHE A 903 -5.26 -29.67 -2.48
CA PHE A 903 -6.70 -29.54 -2.48
C PHE A 903 -7.17 -28.73 -3.68
N VAL A 904 -8.28 -29.15 -4.28
CA VAL A 904 -8.93 -28.46 -5.40
C VAL A 904 -10.44 -28.44 -5.22
N GLU A 905 -11.10 -27.38 -5.65
CA GLU A 905 -12.56 -27.25 -5.48
C GLU A 905 -13.39 -27.77 -6.67
N ASN A 906 -12.76 -28.03 -7.82
CA ASN A 906 -13.46 -28.37 -9.06
C ASN A 906 -12.68 -29.36 -9.94
N SER A 907 -13.40 -29.99 -10.88
CA SER A 907 -12.84 -30.98 -11.81
C SER A 907 -11.85 -30.37 -12.79
N GLU A 908 -12.04 -29.11 -13.19
CA GLU A 908 -11.18 -28.43 -14.15
C GLU A 908 -9.74 -28.36 -13.62
N VAL A 909 -9.54 -27.81 -12.41
CA VAL A 909 -8.22 -27.72 -11.77
C VAL A 909 -7.65 -29.12 -11.52
N ARG A 910 -8.48 -30.08 -11.10
CA ARG A 910 -8.04 -31.47 -10.92
C ARG A 910 -7.48 -32.06 -12.21
N GLN A 911 -8.23 -31.93 -13.31
CA GLN A 911 -7.81 -32.47 -14.61
C GLN A 911 -6.58 -31.75 -15.14
N TRP A 912 -6.51 -30.43 -14.93
CA TRP A 912 -5.34 -29.63 -15.28
C TRP A 912 -4.09 -30.11 -14.57
N LEU A 913 -4.15 -30.37 -13.25
CA LEU A 913 -3.01 -30.88 -12.48
C LEU A 913 -2.55 -32.27 -12.96
N ILE A 914 -3.51 -33.16 -13.26
CA ILE A 914 -3.21 -34.49 -13.82
C ILE A 914 -2.53 -34.36 -15.19
N ALA A 915 -3.05 -33.48 -16.06
CA ALA A 915 -2.46 -33.21 -17.37
C ALA A 915 -1.06 -32.59 -17.27
N ALA A 916 -0.83 -31.77 -16.23
CA ALA A 916 0.46 -31.19 -15.90
C ALA A 916 1.42 -32.16 -15.17
N GLY A 917 1.07 -33.45 -15.08
CA GLY A 917 1.95 -34.51 -14.57
C GLY A 917 1.86 -34.80 -13.08
N GLU A 918 0.88 -34.27 -12.35
CA GLU A 918 0.68 -34.63 -10.94
C GLU A 918 0.07 -36.02 -10.78
N ARG A 919 0.43 -36.66 -9.66
CA ARG A 919 -0.14 -37.96 -9.29
C ARG A 919 -1.57 -37.79 -8.76
N PRO A 920 -2.57 -38.54 -9.26
CA PRO A 920 -3.96 -38.43 -8.79
C PRO A 920 -4.14 -38.60 -7.28
N GLU A 921 -3.27 -39.38 -6.62
CA GLU A 921 -3.31 -39.63 -5.17
C GLU A 921 -2.87 -38.42 -4.34
N ARG A 922 -2.18 -37.44 -4.96
CA ARG A 922 -1.77 -36.17 -4.36
C ARG A 922 -2.74 -35.03 -4.65
N ILE A 923 -3.88 -35.32 -5.30
CA ILE A 923 -4.91 -34.34 -5.58
C ILE A 923 -6.19 -34.75 -4.88
N GLN A 924 -6.65 -33.92 -3.95
CA GLN A 924 -7.88 -34.14 -3.23
C GLN A 924 -8.93 -33.11 -3.64
N MET A 925 -9.93 -33.55 -4.37
CA MET A 925 -11.08 -32.71 -4.71
C MET A 925 -12.02 -32.61 -3.51
N VAL A 926 -12.31 -31.40 -3.05
CA VAL A 926 -13.29 -31.13 -2.00
C VAL A 926 -14.18 -30.00 -2.48
N GLU A 927 -15.41 -30.35 -2.84
CA GLU A 927 -16.36 -29.38 -3.38
C GLU A 927 -16.87 -28.43 -2.31
N SER A 928 -17.04 -27.16 -2.66
CA SER A 928 -17.64 -26.17 -1.76
C SER A 928 -19.07 -26.58 -1.40
N GLY A 929 -19.45 -26.30 -0.15
CA GLY A 929 -20.78 -26.57 0.38
C GLY A 929 -21.43 -25.33 1.01
N VAL A 930 -22.74 -25.40 1.19
CA VAL A 930 -23.58 -24.40 1.84
C VAL A 930 -24.23 -24.96 3.10
N ASP A 931 -24.61 -24.08 4.01
CA ASP A 931 -25.32 -24.48 5.22
C ASP A 931 -26.76 -24.87 4.87
N LEU A 932 -27.04 -26.18 4.89
CA LEU A 932 -28.34 -26.74 4.52
C LEU A 932 -29.44 -26.44 5.53
N ASP A 933 -29.09 -26.15 6.79
CA ASP A 933 -30.07 -25.81 7.83
C ASP A 933 -30.47 -24.34 7.65
N GLN A 934 -29.49 -23.46 7.42
CA GLN A 934 -29.73 -22.03 7.19
C GLN A 934 -30.40 -21.72 5.85
N ASN A 935 -30.21 -22.58 4.85
CA ASN A 935 -30.87 -22.47 3.53
C ASN A 935 -31.95 -23.55 3.38
N ALA A 936 -32.62 -23.95 4.46
CA ALA A 936 -33.76 -24.84 4.35
C ALA A 936 -34.89 -24.16 3.54
N PRO A 937 -35.67 -24.92 2.74
CA PRO A 937 -36.86 -24.38 2.10
C PRO A 937 -37.82 -23.80 3.15
N ALA A 938 -38.33 -22.59 2.89
CA ALA A 938 -39.34 -21.95 3.72
C ALA A 938 -40.62 -21.72 2.91
N ALA A 939 -41.75 -21.62 3.61
CA ALA A 939 -43.02 -21.28 2.97
C ALA A 939 -43.05 -19.79 2.61
N LYS A 940 -43.72 -19.46 1.49
CA LYS A 940 -43.81 -18.08 0.95
C LYS A 940 -44.53 -17.09 1.87
N ASP A 941 -45.21 -17.56 2.91
CA ASP A 941 -45.91 -16.77 3.91
C ASP A 941 -45.01 -16.26 5.06
N GLN A 942 -43.73 -16.66 5.09
CA GLN A 942 -42.74 -16.23 6.09
C GLN A 942 -41.81 -15.10 5.61
N LEU A 943 -42.22 -14.33 4.59
CA LEU A 943 -41.40 -13.27 3.98
C LEU A 943 -41.22 -12.03 4.90
N PRO A 944 -40.12 -11.27 4.75
CA PRO A 944 -39.94 -10.00 5.45
C PRO A 944 -41.02 -8.98 5.11
N VAL A 945 -41.20 -7.96 5.96
CA VAL A 945 -42.18 -6.87 5.74
C VAL A 945 -41.90 -6.14 4.41
N GLY A 946 -42.93 -5.98 3.58
CA GLY A 946 -42.82 -5.39 2.23
C GLY A 946 -42.98 -6.36 1.06
N PHE A 947 -43.77 -7.43 1.27
CA PHE A 947 -44.07 -8.46 0.26
C PHE A 947 -45.56 -8.83 0.15
N ASP A 948 -46.46 -8.02 0.73
CA ASP A 948 -47.93 -8.20 0.64
C ASP A 948 -48.46 -8.21 -0.81
N GLU A 949 -47.62 -7.80 -1.76
CA GLU A 949 -47.89 -7.70 -3.20
C GLU A 949 -47.70 -9.03 -3.96
N ILE A 950 -46.99 -10.01 -3.39
CA ILE A 950 -46.78 -11.32 -4.01
C ILE A 950 -47.86 -12.29 -3.53
N SER A 951 -48.73 -12.74 -4.43
CA SER A 951 -49.68 -13.82 -4.14
C SER A 951 -48.92 -15.12 -3.85
N SER A 952 -49.39 -15.89 -2.87
CA SER A 952 -48.82 -17.21 -2.55
C SER A 952 -48.87 -18.19 -3.73
N GLU A 953 -49.77 -17.95 -4.68
CA GLU A 953 -49.98 -18.79 -5.88
C GLU A 953 -49.10 -18.42 -7.08
N SER A 954 -48.51 -17.22 -7.10
CA SER A 954 -47.66 -16.73 -8.20
C SER A 954 -46.30 -17.41 -8.20
N VAL A 955 -45.74 -17.68 -9.38
CA VAL A 955 -44.38 -18.22 -9.53
C VAL A 955 -43.38 -17.07 -9.44
N VAL A 956 -42.45 -17.14 -8.49
CA VAL A 956 -41.45 -16.08 -8.28
C VAL A 956 -40.15 -16.44 -8.98
N VAL A 957 -39.73 -15.60 -9.93
CA VAL A 957 -38.48 -15.72 -10.67
C VAL A 957 -37.48 -14.71 -10.15
N GLY A 958 -36.37 -15.16 -9.59
CA GLY A 958 -35.40 -14.32 -8.87
C GLY A 958 -34.11 -14.09 -9.64
N PHE A 959 -33.55 -12.89 -9.51
CA PHE A 959 -32.16 -12.56 -9.83
C PHE A 959 -31.49 -11.96 -8.59
N PHE A 960 -30.40 -12.56 -8.15
CA PHE A 960 -29.65 -12.15 -6.97
C PHE A 960 -28.15 -12.10 -7.29
N GLY A 961 -27.59 -10.90 -7.36
CA GLY A 961 -26.17 -10.75 -7.70
C GLY A 961 -25.74 -9.31 -7.97
N ARG A 962 -24.47 -9.14 -8.30
CA ARG A 962 -23.89 -7.83 -8.66
C ARG A 962 -24.51 -7.34 -9.97
N TRP A 963 -24.78 -6.04 -10.08
CA TRP A 963 -25.27 -5.44 -11.32
C TRP A 963 -24.10 -4.98 -12.19
N SER A 964 -23.49 -5.96 -12.85
CA SER A 964 -22.33 -5.81 -13.73
C SER A 964 -22.58 -6.51 -15.07
N GLU A 965 -21.83 -6.11 -16.10
CA GLU A 965 -21.93 -6.66 -17.46
C GLU A 965 -21.78 -8.19 -17.50
N GLU A 966 -20.88 -8.74 -16.68
CA GLU A 966 -20.67 -10.18 -16.53
C GLU A 966 -21.93 -10.92 -16.01
N LYS A 967 -22.71 -10.30 -15.12
CA LYS A 967 -23.90 -10.90 -14.50
C LYS A 967 -25.16 -10.70 -15.31
N ASP A 968 -25.13 -9.78 -16.27
CA ASP A 968 -26.20 -9.44 -17.21
C ASP A 968 -27.56 -9.13 -16.55
N PRO A 969 -27.61 -8.15 -15.62
CA PRO A 969 -28.86 -7.73 -14.98
C PRO A 969 -29.88 -7.18 -16.00
N LEU A 970 -29.41 -6.61 -17.12
CA LEU A 970 -30.27 -6.13 -18.21
C LEU A 970 -30.88 -7.29 -19.00
N GLY A 971 -30.14 -8.36 -19.22
CA GLY A 971 -30.66 -9.61 -19.78
C GLY A 971 -31.82 -10.17 -18.96
N PHE A 972 -31.79 -10.07 -17.64
CA PHE A 972 -32.91 -10.48 -16.79
C PHE A 972 -34.20 -9.65 -17.06
N VAL A 973 -34.07 -8.33 -17.24
CA VAL A 973 -35.19 -7.46 -17.64
C VAL A 973 -35.71 -7.83 -19.04
N GLU A 974 -34.80 -8.16 -19.96
CA GLU A 974 -35.11 -8.50 -21.35
C GLU A 974 -35.80 -9.87 -21.46
N ILE A 975 -35.45 -10.83 -20.60
CA ILE A 975 -36.17 -12.09 -20.40
C ILE A 975 -37.57 -11.81 -19.88
N ALA A 976 -37.71 -10.99 -18.83
CA ALA A 976 -39.02 -10.66 -18.25
C ALA A 976 -39.99 -10.03 -19.27
N LYS A 977 -39.49 -9.23 -20.22
CA LYS A 977 -40.28 -8.64 -21.31
C LYS A 977 -40.82 -9.67 -22.31
N ARG A 978 -40.12 -10.80 -22.50
CA ARG A 978 -40.48 -11.85 -23.47
C ARG A 978 -41.54 -12.80 -22.94
N LEU A 979 -41.68 -12.92 -21.62
CA LEU A 979 -42.69 -13.80 -21.04
C LEU A 979 -44.11 -13.29 -21.30
N SER A 980 -44.99 -14.22 -21.67
CA SER A 980 -46.41 -14.02 -21.83
C SER A 980 -47.04 -13.44 -20.56
N LYS A 981 -47.84 -12.39 -20.76
CA LYS A 981 -48.56 -11.70 -19.69
C LYS A 981 -49.65 -12.56 -19.04
N ASP A 982 -50.05 -13.65 -19.69
CA ASP A 982 -51.11 -14.55 -19.24
C ASP A 982 -50.63 -15.56 -18.18
N ILE A 983 -49.33 -15.67 -17.96
CA ILE A 983 -48.74 -16.53 -16.93
C ILE A 983 -48.50 -15.71 -15.66
N ASP A 984 -48.98 -16.22 -14.52
CA ASP A 984 -48.85 -15.61 -13.20
C ASP A 984 -47.41 -15.78 -12.64
N VAL A 985 -46.53 -14.87 -13.07
CA VAL A 985 -45.12 -14.81 -12.69
C VAL A 985 -44.78 -13.43 -12.16
N VAL A 986 -44.01 -13.41 -11.07
CA VAL A 986 -43.41 -12.20 -10.48
C VAL A 986 -41.89 -12.26 -10.60
N PHE A 987 -41.28 -11.24 -11.18
CA PHE A 987 -39.83 -11.10 -11.25
C PHE A 987 -39.30 -10.33 -10.04
N LEU A 988 -38.35 -10.90 -9.31
CA LEU A 988 -37.74 -10.31 -8.12
C LEU A 988 -36.25 -10.07 -8.35
N MET A 989 -35.79 -8.84 -8.17
CA MET A 989 -34.40 -8.47 -8.44
C MET A 989 -33.75 -7.78 -7.25
N THR A 990 -32.63 -8.34 -6.76
CA THR A 990 -31.78 -7.71 -5.74
C THR A 990 -30.34 -7.54 -6.25
N GLY A 991 -29.60 -6.65 -5.61
CA GLY A 991 -28.21 -6.34 -5.94
C GLY A 991 -27.93 -4.85 -6.07
N ALA A 992 -26.68 -4.55 -6.41
CA ALA A 992 -26.21 -3.22 -6.76
C ALA A 992 -24.97 -3.34 -7.66
N GLY A 993 -24.62 -2.25 -8.32
CA GLY A 993 -23.47 -2.20 -9.21
C GLY A 993 -23.50 -0.97 -10.12
N HIS A 994 -22.48 -0.86 -10.97
CA HIS A 994 -22.33 0.30 -11.87
C HIS A 994 -23.48 0.42 -12.88
N LEU A 995 -24.19 -0.67 -13.19
CA LEU A 995 -25.35 -0.69 -14.09
C LEU A 995 -26.68 -0.29 -13.40
N GLU A 996 -26.64 0.27 -12.20
CA GLU A 996 -27.85 0.61 -11.44
C GLU A 996 -28.78 1.59 -12.16
N SER A 997 -28.22 2.61 -12.82
CA SER A 997 -29.02 3.60 -13.54
C SER A 997 -29.70 2.98 -14.77
N GLU A 998 -28.97 2.14 -15.49
CA GLU A 998 -29.39 1.45 -16.70
C GLU A 998 -30.48 0.42 -16.39
N VAL A 999 -30.31 -0.37 -15.32
CA VAL A 999 -31.32 -1.34 -14.88
C VAL A 999 -32.62 -0.62 -14.49
N LYS A 1000 -32.53 0.46 -13.70
CA LYS A 1000 -33.71 1.25 -13.31
C LYS A 1000 -34.42 1.84 -14.54
N ALA A 1001 -33.65 2.38 -15.50
CA ALA A 1001 -34.19 2.92 -16.74
C ALA A 1001 -34.85 1.83 -17.60
N ALA A 1002 -34.22 0.66 -17.73
CA ALA A 1002 -34.75 -0.46 -18.51
C ALA A 1002 -36.06 -1.02 -17.93
N VAL A 1003 -36.14 -1.16 -16.60
CA VAL A 1003 -37.37 -1.60 -15.92
C VAL A 1003 -38.48 -0.57 -16.11
N ALA A 1004 -38.19 0.73 -15.98
CA ALA A 1004 -39.17 1.79 -16.21
C ALA A 1004 -39.66 1.83 -17.67
N ALA A 1005 -38.75 1.68 -18.63
CA ALA A 1005 -39.06 1.68 -20.07
C ALA A 1005 -39.88 0.44 -20.50
N ALA A 1006 -39.70 -0.70 -19.82
CA ALA A 1006 -40.43 -1.93 -20.11
C ALA A 1006 -41.93 -1.85 -19.75
N ASN A 1007 -42.33 -0.91 -18.88
CA ASN A 1007 -43.71 -0.66 -18.47
C ASN A 1007 -44.45 -1.94 -18.04
N PHE A 1008 -43.85 -2.71 -17.13
CA PHE A 1008 -44.45 -3.93 -16.60
C PHE A 1008 -45.77 -3.63 -15.86
N PRO A 1009 -46.76 -4.55 -15.93
CA PRO A 1009 -47.94 -4.49 -15.07
C PRO A 1009 -47.56 -4.35 -13.58
N THR A 1010 -48.36 -3.60 -12.83
CA THR A 1010 -48.16 -3.41 -11.38
C THR A 1010 -47.99 -4.76 -10.68
N GLY A 1011 -46.94 -4.92 -9.89
CA GLY A 1011 -46.63 -6.15 -9.15
C GLY A 1011 -45.91 -7.24 -9.96
N ARG A 1012 -45.74 -7.09 -11.29
CA ARG A 1012 -45.06 -8.11 -12.12
C ARG A 1012 -43.54 -8.08 -12.02
N PHE A 1013 -42.94 -6.94 -11.71
CA PHE A 1013 -41.49 -6.79 -11.55
C PHE A 1013 -41.18 -6.00 -10.28
N LEU A 1014 -40.46 -6.60 -9.35
CA LEU A 1014 -40.10 -6.06 -8.05
C LEU A 1014 -38.59 -5.81 -7.98
N LEU A 1015 -38.22 -4.54 -8.17
CA LEU A 1015 -36.84 -4.07 -8.03
C LEU A 1015 -36.58 -3.65 -6.58
N ARG A 1016 -35.76 -4.40 -5.84
CA ARG A 1016 -35.45 -4.11 -4.42
C ARG A 1016 -34.07 -3.50 -4.21
N GLY A 1017 -33.13 -3.66 -5.14
CA GLY A 1017 -31.78 -3.15 -5.00
C GLY A 1017 -31.00 -3.88 -3.89
N THR A 1018 -30.19 -3.13 -3.12
CA THR A 1018 -29.39 -3.71 -2.02
C THR A 1018 -30.29 -4.10 -0.85
N VAL A 1019 -30.10 -5.32 -0.34
CA VAL A 1019 -30.84 -5.85 0.81
C VAL A 1019 -29.88 -6.26 1.94
N PRO A 1020 -30.26 -6.11 3.23
CA PRO A 1020 -29.38 -6.47 4.34
C PRO A 1020 -29.11 -7.97 4.43
N GLU A 1021 -30.14 -8.79 4.17
CA GLU A 1021 -30.05 -10.25 4.18
C GLU A 1021 -30.73 -10.82 2.94
N MET A 1022 -30.01 -11.67 2.21
CA MET A 1022 -30.44 -12.18 0.90
C MET A 1022 -31.33 -13.44 1.02
N LYS A 1023 -31.08 -14.31 2.00
CA LYS A 1023 -31.78 -15.60 2.17
C LYS A 1023 -33.31 -15.52 2.14
N PRO A 1024 -33.99 -14.57 2.81
CA PRO A 1024 -35.46 -14.54 2.78
C PRO A 1024 -36.01 -14.31 1.36
N TYR A 1025 -35.29 -13.54 0.55
CA TYR A 1025 -35.63 -13.29 -0.85
C TYR A 1025 -35.41 -14.54 -1.72
N LEU A 1026 -34.35 -15.30 -1.42
CA LEU A 1026 -34.06 -16.56 -2.11
C LEU A 1026 -35.07 -17.65 -1.74
N GLN A 1027 -35.45 -17.77 -0.47
CA GLN A 1027 -36.47 -18.72 -0.02
C GLN A 1027 -37.86 -18.43 -0.61
N ALA A 1028 -38.14 -17.18 -0.96
CA ALA A 1028 -39.35 -16.78 -1.71
C ALA A 1028 -39.37 -17.30 -3.15
N CYS A 1029 -38.20 -17.61 -3.70
CA CYS A 1029 -37.99 -17.82 -5.12
C CYS A 1029 -38.28 -19.26 -5.53
N ASP A 1030 -39.12 -19.44 -6.55
CA ASP A 1030 -39.36 -20.76 -7.13
C ASP A 1030 -38.36 -21.09 -8.23
N ILE A 1031 -37.94 -20.07 -9.01
CA ILE A 1031 -37.01 -20.21 -10.13
C ILE A 1031 -35.91 -19.16 -10.03
N LEU A 1032 -34.68 -19.58 -9.81
CA LEU A 1032 -33.51 -18.71 -9.94
C LEU A 1032 -33.16 -18.55 -11.42
N CYS A 1033 -33.14 -17.31 -11.90
CA CYS A 1033 -32.72 -16.96 -13.25
C CYS A 1033 -31.34 -16.29 -13.24
N LEU A 1034 -30.37 -16.91 -13.91
CA LEU A 1034 -29.00 -16.42 -14.02
C LEU A 1034 -28.60 -16.28 -15.50
N PRO A 1035 -28.90 -15.14 -16.15
CA PRO A 1035 -28.53 -14.88 -17.54
C PRO A 1035 -27.06 -14.48 -17.73
N SER A 1036 -26.20 -14.79 -16.76
CA SER A 1036 -24.82 -14.32 -16.70
C SER A 1036 -24.01 -14.71 -17.94
N ARG A 1037 -23.16 -13.79 -18.40
CA ARG A 1037 -22.25 -14.01 -19.56
C ARG A 1037 -20.97 -14.71 -19.14
N LEU A 1038 -20.59 -14.52 -17.88
CA LEU A 1038 -19.44 -15.14 -17.26
C LEU A 1038 -19.77 -15.48 -15.80
N ASP A 1039 -19.55 -16.73 -15.44
CA ASP A 1039 -19.65 -17.19 -14.07
C ASP A 1039 -18.64 -18.31 -13.86
N GLY A 1040 -17.97 -18.33 -12.70
CA GLY A 1040 -17.04 -19.41 -12.35
C GLY A 1040 -17.80 -20.57 -11.71
N ARG A 1041 -18.07 -20.45 -10.41
CA ARG A 1041 -18.92 -21.38 -9.64
C ARG A 1041 -19.82 -20.55 -8.70
N PRO A 1042 -21.01 -20.12 -9.14
CA PRO A 1042 -21.80 -19.15 -8.39
C PRO A 1042 -22.35 -19.74 -7.08
N ASN A 1043 -21.95 -19.16 -5.94
CA ASN A 1043 -22.47 -19.56 -4.61
C ASN A 1043 -24.00 -19.51 -4.52
N ILE A 1044 -24.62 -18.53 -5.19
CA ILE A 1044 -26.08 -18.35 -5.22
C ILE A 1044 -26.80 -19.59 -5.80
N VAL A 1045 -26.16 -20.35 -6.69
CA VAL A 1045 -26.72 -21.60 -7.21
C VAL A 1045 -26.75 -22.69 -6.15
N MET A 1046 -25.69 -22.83 -5.35
CA MET A 1046 -25.70 -23.79 -4.24
C MET A 1046 -26.72 -23.42 -3.17
N GLU A 1047 -26.81 -22.12 -2.84
CA GLU A 1047 -27.81 -21.59 -1.91
C GLU A 1047 -29.24 -21.83 -2.43
N ALA A 1048 -29.48 -21.65 -3.73
CA ALA A 1048 -30.79 -21.88 -4.37
C ALA A 1048 -31.16 -23.36 -4.40
N LEU A 1049 -30.22 -24.23 -4.76
CA LEU A 1049 -30.44 -25.68 -4.71
C LEU A 1049 -30.75 -26.12 -3.27
N ALA A 1050 -30.01 -25.61 -2.28
CA ALA A 1050 -30.29 -25.88 -0.87
C ALA A 1050 -31.69 -25.38 -0.45
N SER A 1051 -32.12 -24.22 -0.95
CA SER A 1051 -33.44 -23.65 -0.68
C SER A 1051 -34.59 -24.35 -1.43
N GLY A 1052 -34.29 -25.35 -2.27
CA GLY A 1052 -35.28 -26.03 -3.07
C GLY A 1052 -35.84 -25.15 -4.20
N THR A 1053 -34.99 -24.35 -4.84
CA THR A 1053 -35.34 -23.46 -5.95
C THR A 1053 -34.88 -24.08 -7.27
N ALA A 1054 -35.76 -24.10 -8.28
CA ALA A 1054 -35.41 -24.57 -9.62
C ALA A 1054 -34.49 -23.56 -10.32
N ILE A 1055 -33.68 -24.00 -11.29
CA ILE A 1055 -32.65 -23.13 -11.90
C ILE A 1055 -32.86 -22.99 -13.41
N VAL A 1056 -32.78 -21.75 -13.91
CA VAL A 1056 -32.64 -21.47 -15.34
C VAL A 1056 -31.45 -20.54 -15.51
N ALA A 1057 -30.34 -21.07 -15.99
CA ALA A 1057 -29.06 -20.34 -16.01
C ALA A 1057 -28.33 -20.47 -17.35
N SER A 1058 -27.38 -19.57 -17.60
CA SER A 1058 -26.50 -19.65 -18.76
C SER A 1058 -25.55 -20.86 -18.66
N ARG A 1059 -25.19 -21.46 -19.79
CA ARG A 1059 -24.18 -22.53 -19.87
C ARG A 1059 -22.77 -21.94 -19.80
N VAL A 1060 -22.38 -21.44 -18.63
CA VAL A 1060 -21.07 -20.81 -18.39
C VAL A 1060 -20.39 -21.38 -17.15
N GLY A 1061 -19.06 -21.43 -17.18
CA GLY A 1061 -18.23 -21.96 -16.08
C GLY A 1061 -18.63 -23.35 -15.60
N ALA A 1062 -18.69 -23.50 -14.27
CA ALA A 1062 -18.98 -24.77 -13.59
C ALA A 1062 -20.47 -25.08 -13.48
N LEU A 1063 -21.38 -24.22 -13.97
CA LEU A 1063 -22.83 -24.45 -13.90
C LEU A 1063 -23.28 -25.82 -14.45
N PRO A 1064 -22.75 -26.33 -15.58
CA PRO A 1064 -23.08 -27.67 -16.08
C PRO A 1064 -22.72 -28.81 -15.13
N GLU A 1065 -21.76 -28.60 -14.23
CA GLU A 1065 -21.35 -29.59 -13.23
C GLU A 1065 -22.15 -29.49 -11.93
N MET A 1066 -22.80 -28.35 -11.68
CA MET A 1066 -23.50 -28.03 -10.43
C MET A 1066 -24.95 -28.53 -10.39
N MET A 1067 -25.50 -28.99 -11.52
CA MET A 1067 -26.87 -29.48 -11.63
C MET A 1067 -27.03 -30.45 -12.81
N GLU A 1068 -28.06 -31.29 -12.75
CA GLU A 1068 -28.47 -32.18 -13.83
C GLU A 1068 -29.60 -31.51 -14.64
N GLU A 1069 -29.31 -31.21 -15.91
CA GLU A 1069 -30.28 -30.60 -16.82
C GLU A 1069 -31.54 -31.47 -16.98
N GLY A 1070 -32.71 -30.84 -16.90
CA GLY A 1070 -34.01 -31.53 -16.95
C GLY A 1070 -34.45 -32.14 -15.62
N ARG A 1071 -33.67 -32.02 -14.53
CA ARG A 1071 -34.05 -32.47 -13.19
C ARG A 1071 -34.17 -31.35 -12.18
N GLN A 1072 -33.13 -30.54 -12.01
CA GLN A 1072 -33.18 -29.35 -11.12
C GLN A 1072 -33.47 -28.07 -11.89
N GLY A 1073 -33.33 -28.08 -13.22
CA GLY A 1073 -33.45 -26.89 -14.03
C GLY A 1073 -32.96 -27.04 -15.48
N TYR A 1074 -32.74 -25.92 -16.15
CA TYR A 1074 -32.29 -25.85 -17.54
C TYR A 1074 -31.07 -24.93 -17.71
N LEU A 1075 -30.24 -25.26 -18.71
CA LEU A 1075 -29.09 -24.46 -19.11
C LEU A 1075 -29.31 -23.92 -20.54
N CYS A 1076 -29.22 -22.60 -20.69
CA CYS A 1076 -29.42 -21.90 -21.96
C CYS A 1076 -28.09 -21.31 -22.46
N GLU A 1077 -27.96 -21.05 -23.76
CA GLU A 1077 -26.78 -20.34 -24.27
C GLU A 1077 -26.75 -18.86 -23.81
N PRO A 1078 -25.59 -18.27 -23.50
CA PRO A 1078 -25.49 -16.87 -23.08
C PRO A 1078 -26.12 -15.90 -24.08
N GLY A 1079 -26.98 -15.00 -23.60
CA GLY A 1079 -27.71 -14.05 -24.44
C GLY A 1079 -28.92 -14.63 -25.19
N ALA A 1080 -29.21 -15.93 -25.08
CA ALA A 1080 -30.39 -16.56 -25.70
C ALA A 1080 -31.67 -16.29 -24.89
N TYR A 1081 -32.02 -15.02 -24.71
CA TYR A 1081 -33.12 -14.58 -23.81
C TYR A 1081 -34.49 -15.19 -24.17
N ASP A 1082 -34.73 -15.49 -25.46
CA ASP A 1082 -35.95 -16.19 -25.91
C ASP A 1082 -36.02 -17.64 -25.40
N GLU A 1083 -34.87 -18.31 -25.25
CA GLU A 1083 -34.84 -19.64 -24.64
C GLU A 1083 -35.11 -19.57 -23.14
N PHE A 1084 -34.43 -18.66 -22.43
CA PHE A 1084 -34.70 -18.43 -21.01
C PHE A 1084 -36.19 -18.20 -20.75
N ALA A 1085 -36.82 -17.31 -21.53
CA ALA A 1085 -38.24 -17.02 -21.43
C ALA A 1085 -39.07 -18.31 -21.59
N ARG A 1086 -38.90 -19.06 -22.69
CA ARG A 1086 -39.66 -20.30 -22.93
C ARG A 1086 -39.47 -21.35 -21.84
N ARG A 1087 -38.26 -21.50 -21.28
CA ARG A 1087 -37.99 -22.44 -20.18
C ARG A 1087 -38.72 -22.04 -18.90
N ILE A 1088 -38.69 -20.75 -18.57
CA ILE A 1088 -39.37 -20.20 -17.39
C ILE A 1088 -40.88 -20.33 -17.55
N GLU A 1089 -41.44 -19.99 -18.72
CA GLU A 1089 -42.88 -20.15 -19.01
C GLU A 1089 -43.32 -21.61 -18.89
N GLY A 1090 -42.53 -22.54 -19.46
CA GLY A 1090 -42.83 -23.97 -19.39
C GLY A 1090 -42.83 -24.52 -17.96
N LEU A 1091 -41.95 -24.00 -17.08
CA LEU A 1091 -41.95 -24.37 -15.66
C LEU A 1091 -43.09 -23.68 -14.90
N ALA A 1092 -43.39 -22.42 -15.19
CA ALA A 1092 -44.46 -21.69 -14.52
C ALA A 1092 -45.86 -22.22 -14.89
N ALA A 1093 -46.05 -22.74 -16.10
CA ALA A 1093 -47.29 -23.35 -16.56
C ALA A 1093 -47.53 -24.77 -16.00
N ASP A 1094 -46.47 -25.48 -15.60
CA ASP A 1094 -46.52 -26.85 -15.09
C ASP A 1094 -46.04 -26.89 -13.62
N LYS A 1095 -46.95 -26.56 -12.69
CA LYS A 1095 -46.67 -26.50 -11.25
C LYS A 1095 -46.17 -27.84 -10.69
N GLU A 1096 -46.61 -28.97 -11.23
CA GLU A 1096 -46.16 -30.30 -10.78
C GLU A 1096 -44.70 -30.52 -11.17
N LYS A 1097 -44.34 -30.22 -12.42
CA LYS A 1097 -42.96 -30.29 -12.89
C LYS A 1097 -42.04 -29.33 -12.14
N LEU A 1098 -42.48 -28.10 -11.88
CA LEU A 1098 -41.73 -27.13 -11.07
C LEU A 1098 -41.50 -27.67 -9.64
N ASN A 1099 -42.53 -28.22 -8.99
CA ASN A 1099 -42.38 -28.82 -7.65
C ASN A 1099 -41.41 -30.00 -7.64
N ASN A 1100 -41.44 -30.85 -8.67
CA ASN A 1100 -40.48 -31.94 -8.82
C ASN A 1100 -39.04 -31.41 -8.98
N PHE A 1101 -38.85 -30.31 -9.71
CA PHE A 1101 -37.54 -29.66 -9.85
C PHE A 1101 -37.05 -29.10 -8.53
N LYS A 1102 -37.93 -28.44 -7.77
CA LYS A 1102 -37.64 -27.89 -6.43
C LYS A 1102 -37.24 -28.97 -5.42
N LEU A 1103 -37.97 -30.10 -5.39
CA LEU A 1103 -37.62 -31.24 -4.54
C LEU A 1103 -36.27 -31.85 -4.95
N SER A 1104 -36.07 -32.06 -6.25
CA SER A 1104 -34.80 -32.59 -6.76
C SER A 1104 -33.63 -31.66 -6.49
N ALA A 1105 -33.84 -30.34 -6.52
CA ALA A 1105 -32.83 -29.33 -6.18
C ALA A 1105 -32.36 -29.50 -4.73
N ARG A 1106 -33.30 -29.65 -3.78
CA ARG A 1106 -32.98 -29.88 -2.37
C ARG A 1106 -32.23 -31.20 -2.17
N GLU A 1107 -32.73 -32.30 -2.73
CA GLU A 1107 -32.09 -33.61 -2.64
C GLU A 1107 -30.66 -33.61 -3.22
N PHE A 1108 -30.46 -32.91 -4.34
CA PHE A 1108 -29.15 -32.77 -4.96
C PHE A 1108 -28.18 -32.01 -4.04
N SER A 1109 -28.64 -30.91 -3.43
CA SER A 1109 -27.85 -30.13 -2.49
C SER A 1109 -27.50 -30.91 -1.21
N GLU A 1110 -28.45 -31.64 -0.62
CA GLU A 1110 -28.21 -32.48 0.56
C GLU A 1110 -27.19 -33.60 0.27
N ARG A 1111 -27.22 -34.14 -0.95
CA ARG A 1111 -26.27 -35.16 -1.39
C ARG A 1111 -24.86 -34.58 -1.58
N ARG A 1112 -24.73 -33.42 -2.23
CA ARG A 1112 -23.44 -32.93 -2.78
C ARG A 1112 -22.88 -31.68 -2.10
N PHE A 1113 -23.70 -30.75 -1.64
CA PHE A 1113 -23.29 -29.41 -1.19
C PHE A 1113 -23.52 -29.16 0.31
N ASP A 1114 -23.51 -30.19 1.15
CA ASP A 1114 -23.53 -30.04 2.60
C ASP A 1114 -22.18 -29.49 3.12
N ILE A 1115 -22.18 -28.27 3.64
CA ILE A 1115 -20.98 -27.67 4.24
C ILE A 1115 -20.39 -28.54 5.37
N LYS A 1116 -21.21 -29.27 6.13
CA LYS A 1116 -20.73 -30.15 7.21
C LYS A 1116 -19.97 -31.36 6.66
N LYS A 1117 -20.34 -31.87 5.47
CA LYS A 1117 -19.59 -32.93 4.79
C LYS A 1117 -18.27 -32.38 4.23
N MET A 1118 -18.31 -31.20 3.61
CA MET A 1118 -17.12 -30.51 3.09
C MET A 1118 -16.08 -30.28 4.19
N LEU A 1119 -16.48 -29.67 5.32
CA LEU A 1119 -15.56 -29.34 6.43
C LEU A 1119 -14.93 -30.61 7.04
N ARG A 1120 -15.73 -31.67 7.24
CA ARG A 1120 -15.21 -32.97 7.71
C ARG A 1120 -14.21 -33.57 6.72
N ARG A 1121 -14.48 -33.47 5.42
CA ARG A 1121 -13.58 -33.99 4.39
C ARG A 1121 -12.23 -33.29 4.40
N TYR A 1122 -12.19 -31.96 4.53
CA TYR A 1122 -10.92 -31.24 4.68
C TYR A 1122 -10.14 -31.76 5.88
N GLU A 1123 -10.77 -31.83 7.06
CA GLU A 1123 -10.11 -32.32 8.27
C GLU A 1123 -9.59 -33.76 8.13
N GLU A 1124 -10.40 -34.69 7.63
CA GLU A 1124 -10.00 -36.09 7.44
C GLU A 1124 -8.74 -36.23 6.59
N GLU A 1125 -8.63 -35.44 5.51
CA GLU A 1125 -7.52 -35.50 4.57
C GLU A 1125 -6.26 -34.82 5.15
N LEU A 1126 -6.41 -33.72 5.89
CA LEU A 1126 -5.31 -33.11 6.63
C LEU A 1126 -4.78 -34.07 7.72
N VAL A 1127 -5.66 -34.78 8.45
CA VAL A 1127 -5.25 -35.82 9.43
C VAL A 1127 -4.49 -36.95 8.75
N LYS A 1128 -4.97 -37.43 7.60
CA LYS A 1128 -4.29 -38.49 6.83
C LYS A 1128 -2.89 -38.07 6.40
N LEU A 1129 -2.77 -36.87 5.84
CA LEU A 1129 -1.49 -36.32 5.41
C LEU A 1129 -0.49 -36.22 6.59
N MET A 1130 -0.94 -35.70 7.73
CA MET A 1130 -0.10 -35.62 8.93
C MET A 1130 0.37 -36.98 9.45
N LYS A 1131 -0.45 -38.02 9.33
CA LYS A 1131 -0.07 -39.39 9.72
C LYS A 1131 0.95 -39.98 8.75
N ALA A 1132 0.78 -39.76 7.45
CA ALA A 1132 1.72 -40.24 6.42
C ALA A 1132 3.11 -39.59 6.52
N SER A 1133 3.19 -38.35 6.98
CA SER A 1133 4.49 -37.66 7.17
C SER A 1133 5.26 -38.11 8.42
N LYS A 1134 4.63 -38.88 9.33
CA LYS A 1134 5.28 -39.42 10.55
C LYS A 1134 5.92 -40.80 10.32
N SER A 1135 5.50 -41.54 9.30
CA SER A 1135 6.09 -42.81 8.86
C SER A 1135 7.22 -42.54 7.88
#